data_AF-A0A9P8W755-F1
#
_entry.id   AF-A0A9P8W755-F1
#
_cell.length_a   1.000
_cell.length_b   1.000
_cell.length_c   1.000
_cell.angle_alpha   90.00
_cell.angle_beta   90.00
_cell.angle_gamma   90.00
#
_symmetry.space_group_name_H-M   'P 1'
#
loop_
_entity.id
_entity.type
_entity.pdbx_description
1 polymer ?
#
loop_
_entity_poly.entity_id
_entity_poly.type
_entity_poly.pdbx_seq_one_letter_code
_entity_poly.pdbx_strand_id
1 'polypeptide(L)'
;MALDNRGPELGAVCYAFAAVALVSALLRFYVRLRIVKSFGVDDYFMLVSLISFLLFVASSLIGIHFGAGRHLLAISNYGREKAIMCWWFCYLWYCLAMTATKVSIGYFLLRVVVRRTHLWIIYSVMGLNILSGIAFFFITLFQCTPVSKFWNRDQPGKCLGMDAVISITYVYGACSIICDFTCTLLPIFIIWGLNMDKRSKVALMPVMALACVASSATVVRFAYCKDAKDPDFLYATINIVIWSTIEQGLAVTAGSLATLRPLLRSLAQKLGFTSARPSELKDSDYHDRFQYGRKSKNNPEISNGEGLRLAPIKDHEGRLASATASDSYGKTNTSWEARVPPNNESEEELTALNANIMSTTITKRKRARKACIPCHQRKRKCDAEYPCGMCTTYQYYCRYADDTTGTAGGSVHTSPWAKRGSLGSGSRVTSRAAATPRSPARRSHIERGRCEADGSSTMSLAGASTASTTPAGIFDEHKSRYAGASAATAFPHVLGVAFGSDSPPKMRSFAYNFGIRPEEASNPHGLLGNLISEYDLGVFSDIFFSAMAPIADYMDPRTYAQRCRDYYHGSGSTAIAFGAVAAGVAALGSFLSSDRYPQESDLVQYAKAILDDPASMRVLGIDHIIAWAMRTFYLRATTRPNNAWIASCTVMHLCEAVGLHEEENIKKMASVAGAAVVGHDADRLRRIFWISWAGHNMLSYEFDRSSVRFRAVSCQDIIPTSGSVADQFVQIAQIIPAPNSPFHLECQSPNPREELFERLKALDKLQVVHPFLVVTKAELAFCFYRRIYQLKMGISDEIVKLVIDSGNAAVQAAERLASEGRLFWNVIGSVFQYACVLLAIDTPAASAHIAAAFKGLENLVQAADTGLTREALSMARHLLSLSMAKKRKELAQLEAVDGSYQSFQAQQESETNTAVPNLDWGLDWDQFLFEPYLSMLGPDVQL
;
A
#
# COMPACT_ATOMS: atom_id res chain seq x y z
N MET A 1 -10.79 -50.31 55.49
CA MET A 1 -10.36 -49.02 54.90
C MET A 1 -11.24 -48.76 53.69
N ALA A 2 -11.69 -47.52 53.47
CA ALA A 2 -12.22 -47.15 52.16
C ALA A 2 -11.05 -47.19 51.16
N LEU A 3 -11.19 -47.95 50.07
CA LEU A 3 -10.22 -47.92 48.98
C LEU A 3 -10.25 -46.54 48.33
N ASP A 4 -9.07 -46.03 47.99
CA ASP A 4 -8.93 -44.69 47.43
C ASP A 4 -9.62 -44.59 46.04
N ASN A 5 -10.15 -43.41 45.74
CA ASN A 5 -11.00 -43.17 44.56
C ASN A 5 -10.75 -41.78 43.98
N ARG A 6 -10.02 -41.75 42.86
CA ARG A 6 -9.65 -40.54 42.12
C ARG A 6 -10.64 -40.15 41.02
N GLY A 7 -11.76 -40.87 40.89
CA GLY A 7 -12.84 -40.52 39.95
C GLY A 7 -13.40 -39.09 40.15
N PRO A 8 -13.68 -38.62 41.38
CA PRO A 8 -14.15 -37.26 41.63
C PRO A 8 -13.13 -36.17 41.26
N GLU A 9 -11.83 -36.43 41.44
CA GLU A 9 -10.73 -35.53 41.04
C GLU A 9 -10.76 -35.29 39.53
N LEU A 10 -10.78 -36.37 38.73
CA LEU A 10 -10.92 -36.29 37.28
C LEU A 10 -12.23 -35.61 36.86
N GLY A 11 -13.34 -35.90 37.54
CA GLY A 11 -14.64 -35.28 37.29
C GLY A 11 -14.60 -33.76 37.43
N ALA A 12 -14.02 -33.25 38.52
CA ALA A 12 -13.88 -31.81 38.76
C ALA A 12 -13.05 -31.11 37.66
N VAL A 13 -11.94 -31.72 37.23
CA VAL A 13 -11.11 -31.21 36.12
C VAL A 13 -11.91 -31.20 34.81
N CYS A 14 -12.61 -32.29 34.50
CA CYS A 14 -13.47 -32.39 33.32
C CYS A 14 -14.53 -31.27 33.24
N TYR A 15 -15.28 -31.03 34.31
CA TYR A 15 -16.29 -29.96 34.33
C TYR A 15 -15.68 -28.57 34.18
N ALA A 16 -14.59 -28.27 34.90
CA ALA A 16 -13.95 -26.97 34.87
C ALA A 16 -13.42 -26.60 33.47
N PHE A 17 -12.64 -27.49 32.84
CA PHE A 17 -12.05 -27.22 31.54
C PHE A 17 -13.08 -27.31 30.40
N ALA A 18 -14.10 -28.17 30.50
CA ALA A 18 -15.21 -28.18 29.55
C ALA A 18 -15.98 -26.84 29.55
N ALA A 19 -16.30 -26.30 30.73
CA ALA A 19 -17.00 -25.03 30.85
C ALA A 19 -16.19 -23.86 30.25
N VAL A 20 -14.89 -23.76 30.58
CA VAL A 20 -14.02 -22.69 30.07
C VAL A 20 -13.81 -22.80 28.55
N ALA A 21 -13.60 -24.01 28.02
CA ALA A 21 -13.47 -24.25 26.58
C ALA A 21 -14.77 -23.92 25.82
N LEU A 22 -15.92 -24.36 26.34
CA LEU A 22 -17.23 -24.08 25.74
C LEU A 22 -17.54 -22.59 25.71
N VAL A 23 -17.40 -21.88 26.83
CA VAL A 23 -17.68 -20.44 26.91
C VAL A 23 -16.76 -19.64 25.99
N SER A 24 -15.45 -19.95 25.97
CA SER A 24 -14.50 -19.25 25.11
C SER A 24 -14.72 -19.51 23.62
N ALA A 25 -15.06 -20.74 23.23
CA ALA A 25 -15.36 -21.09 21.84
C ALA A 25 -16.71 -20.49 21.36
N LEU A 26 -17.77 -20.56 22.17
CA LEU A 26 -19.05 -19.90 21.86
C LEU A 26 -18.88 -18.39 21.69
N LEU A 27 -18.09 -17.75 22.56
CA LEU A 27 -17.78 -16.33 22.44
C LEU A 27 -17.00 -16.04 21.14
N ARG A 28 -16.04 -16.90 20.74
CA ARG A 28 -15.34 -16.80 19.46
C ARG A 28 -16.32 -16.86 18.28
N PHE A 29 -17.24 -17.83 18.26
CA PHE A 29 -18.22 -17.95 17.18
C PHE A 29 -19.17 -16.73 17.15
N TYR A 30 -19.62 -16.23 18.29
CA TYR A 30 -20.39 -14.98 18.36
C TYR A 30 -19.64 -13.78 17.77
N VAL A 31 -18.36 -13.59 18.12
CA VAL A 31 -17.52 -12.54 17.54
C VAL A 31 -17.39 -12.70 16.03
N ARG A 32 -17.06 -13.90 15.55
CA ARG A 32 -16.80 -14.17 14.13
C ARG A 32 -18.06 -14.06 13.27
N LEU A 33 -19.20 -14.55 13.75
CA LEU A 33 -20.47 -14.54 13.02
C LEU A 33 -21.20 -13.20 13.09
N ARG A 34 -21.25 -12.54 14.27
CA ARG A 34 -22.13 -11.38 14.49
C ARG A 34 -21.38 -10.04 14.52
N ILE A 35 -20.20 -9.97 15.14
CA ILE A 35 -19.45 -8.71 15.27
C ILE A 35 -18.56 -8.46 14.05
N VAL A 36 -17.70 -9.42 13.70
CA VAL A 36 -16.71 -9.29 12.63
C VAL A 36 -17.26 -9.77 11.27
N LYS A 37 -18.33 -10.58 11.29
CA LYS A 37 -19.00 -11.15 10.09
C LYS A 37 -18.03 -11.80 9.10
N SER A 38 -17.02 -12.49 9.63
CA SER A 38 -15.93 -13.11 8.85
C SER A 38 -15.60 -14.46 9.49
N PHE A 39 -16.43 -15.46 9.17
CA PHE A 39 -16.22 -16.85 9.56
C PHE A 39 -15.26 -17.50 8.56
N GLY A 40 -14.24 -18.21 9.04
CA GLY A 40 -13.20 -18.77 8.18
C GLY A 40 -12.85 -20.23 8.46
N VAL A 41 -11.92 -20.77 7.66
CA VAL A 41 -11.42 -22.16 7.77
C VAL A 41 -10.94 -22.51 9.19
N ASP A 42 -10.30 -21.54 9.87
CA ASP A 42 -9.88 -21.67 11.28
C ASP A 42 -11.06 -21.89 12.23
N ASP A 43 -12.22 -21.29 11.98
CA ASP A 43 -13.40 -21.44 12.82
C ASP A 43 -14.08 -22.82 12.64
N TYR A 44 -14.10 -23.37 11.42
CA TYR A 44 -14.56 -24.75 11.18
C TYR A 44 -13.73 -25.79 11.94
N PHE A 45 -12.40 -25.72 11.87
CA PHE A 45 -11.54 -26.63 12.62
C PHE A 45 -11.66 -26.45 14.15
N MET A 46 -11.90 -25.23 14.63
CA MET A 46 -12.18 -25.00 16.06
C MET A 46 -13.51 -25.63 16.49
N LEU A 47 -14.54 -25.60 15.65
CA LEU A 47 -15.83 -26.24 15.92
C LEU A 47 -15.71 -27.77 15.99
N VAL A 48 -15.02 -28.39 15.02
CA VAL A 48 -14.71 -29.84 15.03
C VAL A 48 -13.92 -30.21 16.29
N SER A 49 -12.97 -29.37 16.71
CA SER A 49 -12.22 -29.59 17.94
C SER A 49 -13.08 -29.49 19.20
N LEU A 50 -13.98 -28.51 19.28
CA LEU A 50 -14.87 -28.35 20.43
C LEU A 50 -15.80 -29.55 20.58
N ILE A 51 -16.42 -30.00 19.49
CA ILE A 51 -17.30 -31.18 19.49
C ILE A 51 -16.51 -32.41 19.94
N SER A 52 -15.31 -32.63 19.38
CA SER A 52 -14.44 -33.75 19.77
C SER A 52 -14.03 -33.68 21.25
N PHE A 53 -13.72 -32.49 21.79
CA PHE A 53 -13.39 -32.31 23.20
C PHE A 53 -14.59 -32.56 24.13
N LEU A 54 -15.80 -32.16 23.74
CA LEU A 54 -17.00 -32.48 24.52
C LEU A 54 -17.29 -33.99 24.53
N LEU A 55 -17.06 -34.68 23.41
CA LEU A 55 -17.18 -36.16 23.33
C LEU A 55 -16.10 -36.87 24.17
N PHE A 56 -14.88 -36.34 24.22
CA PHE A 56 -13.81 -36.79 25.13
C PHE A 56 -14.22 -36.64 26.60
N VAL A 57 -14.75 -35.48 27.00
CA VAL A 57 -15.22 -35.22 28.37
C VAL A 57 -16.41 -36.12 28.72
N ALA A 58 -17.40 -36.26 27.84
CA ALA A 58 -18.53 -37.16 28.04
C ALA A 58 -18.08 -38.62 28.24
N SER A 59 -17.16 -39.10 27.38
CA SER A 59 -16.58 -40.45 27.50
C SER A 59 -15.85 -40.63 28.85
N SER A 60 -15.12 -39.61 29.31
CA SER A 60 -14.40 -39.63 30.59
C SER A 60 -15.36 -39.67 31.79
N LEU A 61 -16.45 -38.89 31.77
CA LEU A 61 -17.46 -38.86 32.83
C LEU A 61 -18.24 -40.19 32.90
N ILE A 62 -18.60 -40.78 31.75
CA ILE A 62 -19.21 -42.11 31.69
C ILE A 62 -18.23 -43.18 32.21
N GLY A 63 -16.93 -43.05 31.89
CA GLY A 63 -15.87 -43.89 32.45
C GLY A 63 -15.81 -43.84 33.99
N ILE A 64 -15.88 -42.65 34.60
CA ILE A 64 -15.92 -42.49 36.07
C ILE A 64 -17.13 -43.20 36.66
N HIS A 65 -18.31 -43.08 36.04
CA HIS A 65 -19.53 -43.77 36.49
C HIS A 65 -19.35 -45.29 36.53
N PHE A 66 -18.67 -45.88 35.54
CA PHE A 66 -18.39 -47.32 35.49
C PHE A 66 -17.15 -47.76 36.30
N GLY A 67 -16.41 -46.83 36.90
CA GLY A 67 -15.34 -47.13 37.88
C GLY A 67 -13.95 -46.60 37.54
N ALA A 68 -13.76 -45.78 36.51
CA ALA A 68 -12.47 -45.14 36.26
C ALA A 68 -12.02 -44.31 37.47
N GLY A 69 -10.76 -44.49 37.89
CA GLY A 69 -10.19 -43.87 39.10
C GLY A 69 -10.42 -44.66 40.39
N ARG A 70 -11.01 -45.85 40.32
CA ARG A 70 -11.00 -46.84 41.41
C ARG A 70 -10.04 -47.98 41.07
N HIS A 71 -9.50 -48.62 42.09
CA HIS A 71 -8.67 -49.82 41.94
C HIS A 71 -9.40 -50.95 41.23
N LEU A 72 -8.75 -51.65 40.29
CA LEU A 72 -9.34 -52.71 39.44
C LEU A 72 -10.00 -53.86 40.22
N LEU A 73 -9.55 -54.11 41.44
CA LEU A 73 -10.07 -55.13 42.36
C LEU A 73 -11.41 -54.73 43.01
N ALA A 74 -11.75 -53.45 43.03
CA ALA A 74 -12.97 -52.90 43.64
C ALA A 74 -14.12 -52.67 42.64
N ILE A 75 -13.99 -53.15 41.39
CA ILE A 75 -14.93 -52.91 40.28
C ILE A 75 -15.40 -54.26 39.74
N SER A 76 -16.69 -54.37 39.38
CA SER A 76 -17.22 -55.55 38.68
C SER A 76 -16.61 -55.70 37.28
N ASN A 77 -16.55 -56.94 36.76
CA ASN A 77 -16.00 -57.19 35.42
C ASN A 77 -16.72 -56.37 34.32
N TYR A 78 -18.04 -56.22 34.42
CA TYR A 78 -18.84 -55.37 33.52
C TYR A 78 -18.45 -53.88 33.61
N GLY A 79 -18.26 -53.35 34.83
CA GLY A 79 -17.80 -51.98 35.03
C GLY A 79 -16.39 -51.75 34.46
N ARG A 80 -15.49 -52.73 34.66
CA ARG A 80 -14.13 -52.71 34.11
C ARG A 80 -14.14 -52.67 32.57
N GLU A 81 -14.92 -53.53 31.91
CA GLU A 81 -15.06 -53.54 30.45
C GLU A 81 -15.57 -52.18 29.94
N LYS A 82 -16.64 -51.64 30.53
CA LYS A 82 -17.19 -50.34 30.12
C LYS A 82 -16.25 -49.16 30.39
N ALA A 83 -15.51 -49.16 31.50
CA ALA A 83 -14.52 -48.13 31.79
C ALA A 83 -13.36 -48.15 30.78
N ILE A 84 -12.86 -49.33 30.39
CA ILE A 84 -11.81 -49.47 29.37
C ILE A 84 -12.34 -49.10 27.97
N MET A 85 -13.59 -49.45 27.64
CA MET A 85 -14.26 -49.03 26.40
C MET A 85 -14.37 -47.50 26.32
N CYS A 86 -14.74 -46.83 27.43
CA CYS A 86 -14.77 -45.37 27.50
C CYS A 86 -13.38 -44.75 27.32
N TRP A 87 -12.35 -45.34 27.94
CA TRP A 87 -10.95 -44.91 27.78
C TRP A 87 -10.47 -44.98 26.33
N TRP A 88 -10.87 -46.02 25.58
CA TRP A 88 -10.59 -46.14 24.14
C TRP A 88 -11.21 -44.99 23.33
N PHE A 89 -12.48 -44.64 23.59
CA PHE A 89 -13.11 -43.47 22.96
C PHE A 89 -12.41 -42.17 23.33
N CYS A 90 -12.00 -41.99 24.60
CA CYS A 90 -11.20 -40.83 25.01
C CYS A 90 -9.93 -40.70 24.14
N TYR A 91 -9.25 -41.80 23.82
CA TYR A 91 -8.05 -41.77 22.99
C TYR A 91 -8.31 -41.24 21.56
N LEU A 92 -9.40 -41.70 20.93
CA LEU A 92 -9.80 -41.28 19.58
C LEU A 92 -10.24 -39.81 19.55
N TRP A 93 -11.11 -39.41 20.48
CA TRP A 93 -11.59 -38.03 20.58
C TRP A 93 -10.46 -37.06 20.96
N TYR A 94 -9.52 -37.48 21.79
CA TYR A 94 -8.31 -36.72 22.09
C TYR A 94 -7.51 -36.44 20.82
N CYS A 95 -7.22 -37.46 20.01
CA CYS A 95 -6.45 -37.28 18.78
C CYS A 95 -7.13 -36.32 17.78
N LEU A 96 -8.44 -36.45 17.59
CA LEU A 96 -9.22 -35.57 16.71
C LEU A 96 -9.24 -34.11 17.21
N ALA A 97 -9.54 -33.91 18.50
CA ALA A 97 -9.56 -32.58 19.10
C ALA A 97 -8.19 -31.88 19.01
N MET A 98 -7.10 -32.56 19.41
CA MET A 98 -5.78 -31.93 19.42
C MET A 98 -5.30 -31.58 18.00
N THR A 99 -5.55 -32.48 17.03
CA THR A 99 -5.18 -32.23 15.63
C THR A 99 -5.97 -31.05 15.06
N ALA A 100 -7.28 -31.00 15.28
CA ALA A 100 -8.15 -29.92 14.80
C ALA A 100 -7.86 -28.56 15.45
N THR A 101 -7.61 -28.50 16.77
CA THR A 101 -7.17 -27.26 17.46
C THR A 101 -5.90 -26.70 16.82
N LYS A 102 -4.89 -27.54 16.60
CA LYS A 102 -3.59 -27.09 16.05
C LYS A 102 -3.70 -26.61 14.61
N VAL A 103 -4.53 -27.26 13.78
CA VAL A 103 -4.82 -26.79 12.42
C VAL A 103 -5.55 -25.43 12.45
N SER A 104 -6.54 -25.24 13.34
CA SER A 104 -7.20 -23.95 13.54
C SER A 104 -6.22 -22.83 13.91
N ILE A 105 -5.33 -23.08 14.89
CA ILE A 105 -4.29 -22.13 15.31
C ILE A 105 -3.30 -21.85 14.15
N GLY A 106 -2.92 -22.87 13.37
CA GLY A 106 -2.08 -22.73 12.19
C GLY A 106 -2.70 -21.78 11.15
N TYR A 107 -3.96 -22.00 10.76
CA TYR A 107 -4.67 -21.09 9.85
C TYR A 107 -4.86 -19.68 10.41
N PHE A 108 -5.06 -19.54 11.73
CA PHE A 108 -5.08 -18.22 12.37
C PHE A 108 -3.73 -17.50 12.24
N LEU A 109 -2.62 -18.18 12.51
CA LEU A 109 -1.27 -17.62 12.36
C LEU A 109 -0.93 -17.26 10.90
N LEU A 110 -1.38 -18.06 9.92
CA LEU A 110 -1.20 -17.74 8.49
C LEU A 110 -1.82 -16.38 8.10
N ARG A 111 -2.89 -15.92 8.76
CA ARG A 111 -3.47 -14.59 8.52
C ARG A 111 -2.67 -13.42 9.11
N VAL A 112 -1.86 -13.68 10.14
CA VAL A 112 -1.07 -12.65 10.84
C VAL A 112 0.31 -12.46 10.18
N VAL A 113 0.77 -13.44 9.41
CA VAL A 113 2.16 -13.54 8.93
C VAL A 113 2.30 -13.09 7.47
N VAL A 114 3.13 -12.08 7.24
CA VAL A 114 3.39 -11.52 5.89
C VAL A 114 4.68 -12.07 5.23
N ARG A 115 5.67 -12.51 6.02
CA ARG A 115 6.96 -12.98 5.47
C ARG A 115 6.89 -14.44 4.99
N ARG A 116 7.33 -14.68 3.75
CA ARG A 116 7.37 -16.01 3.11
C ARG A 116 8.06 -17.10 3.94
N THR A 117 9.15 -16.79 4.64
CA THR A 117 9.88 -17.75 5.49
C THR A 117 9.02 -18.26 6.66
N HIS A 118 8.29 -17.36 7.33
CA HIS A 118 7.40 -17.72 8.43
C HIS A 118 6.18 -18.52 7.94
N LEU A 119 5.66 -18.22 6.74
CA LEU A 119 4.60 -19.01 6.11
C LEU A 119 5.03 -20.47 5.87
N TRP A 120 6.22 -20.70 5.30
CA TRP A 120 6.77 -22.05 5.09
C TRP A 120 6.95 -22.83 6.40
N ILE A 121 7.37 -22.16 7.48
CA ILE A 121 7.47 -22.78 8.81
C ILE A 121 6.09 -23.23 9.31
N ILE A 122 5.06 -22.37 9.22
CA ILE A 122 3.70 -22.73 9.66
C ILE A 122 3.13 -23.89 8.85
N TYR A 123 3.28 -23.88 7.52
CA TYR A 123 2.83 -24.99 6.67
C TYR A 123 3.54 -26.30 7.01
N SER A 124 4.86 -26.27 7.28
CA SER A 124 5.63 -27.46 7.66
C SER A 124 5.15 -28.05 8.98
N VAL A 125 4.91 -27.20 9.98
CA VAL A 125 4.41 -27.59 11.31
C VAL A 125 2.97 -28.12 11.24
N MET A 126 2.10 -27.47 10.47
CA MET A 126 0.72 -27.90 10.28
C MET A 126 0.65 -29.25 9.54
N GLY A 127 1.49 -29.45 8.51
CA GLY A 127 1.64 -30.73 7.82
C GLY A 127 2.15 -31.84 8.73
N LEU A 128 3.19 -31.58 9.53
CA LEU A 128 3.71 -32.52 10.53
C LEU A 128 2.63 -32.95 11.54
N ASN A 129 1.90 -31.97 12.09
CA ASN A 129 0.80 -32.21 13.01
C ASN A 129 -0.28 -33.12 12.39
N ILE A 130 -0.78 -32.78 11.19
CA ILE A 130 -1.80 -33.57 10.48
C ILE A 130 -1.31 -35.00 10.23
N LEU A 131 -0.07 -35.16 9.74
CA LEU A 131 0.50 -36.48 9.46
C LEU A 131 0.64 -37.33 10.74
N SER A 132 1.18 -36.74 11.81
CA SER A 132 1.32 -37.44 13.10
C SER A 132 -0.03 -37.80 13.73
N GLY A 133 -1.04 -36.91 13.64
CA GLY A 133 -2.38 -37.14 14.17
C GLY A 133 -3.14 -38.22 13.41
N ILE A 134 -3.11 -38.19 12.07
CA ILE A 134 -3.75 -39.22 11.24
C ILE A 134 -3.12 -40.59 11.50
N ALA A 135 -1.78 -40.68 11.54
CA ALA A 135 -1.08 -41.93 11.84
C ALA A 135 -1.46 -42.46 13.25
N PHE A 136 -1.42 -41.61 14.26
CA PHE A 136 -1.74 -41.96 15.65
C PHE A 136 -3.20 -42.41 15.82
N PHE A 137 -4.14 -41.72 15.18
CA PHE A 137 -5.56 -42.09 15.15
C PHE A 137 -5.77 -43.50 14.59
N PHE A 138 -5.24 -43.81 13.41
CA PHE A 138 -5.45 -45.12 12.80
C PHE A 138 -4.74 -46.26 13.53
N ILE A 139 -3.53 -46.02 14.05
CA ILE A 139 -2.80 -47.02 14.85
C ILE A 139 -3.58 -47.40 16.12
N THR A 140 -4.25 -46.44 16.75
CA THR A 140 -4.96 -46.66 18.03
C THR A 140 -6.41 -47.11 17.85
N LEU A 141 -7.05 -46.71 16.75
CA LEU A 141 -8.31 -47.30 16.26
C LEU A 141 -8.16 -48.81 16.00
N PHE A 142 -7.03 -49.24 15.41
CA PHE A 142 -6.76 -50.64 15.05
C PHE A 142 -5.73 -51.33 15.97
N GLN A 143 -5.60 -50.88 17.21
CA GLN A 143 -4.61 -51.42 18.17
C GLN A 143 -4.82 -52.90 18.52
N CYS A 144 -6.06 -53.41 18.38
CA CYS A 144 -6.42 -54.81 18.60
C CYS A 144 -7.20 -55.38 17.41
N THR A 145 -7.03 -56.68 17.18
CA THR A 145 -7.76 -57.46 16.17
C THR A 145 -8.40 -58.69 16.84
N PRO A 146 -9.74 -58.75 16.97
CA PRO A 146 -10.72 -57.68 16.68
C PRO A 146 -10.60 -56.48 17.65
N VAL A 147 -11.12 -55.32 17.27
CA VAL A 147 -11.06 -54.08 18.07
C VAL A 147 -11.70 -54.25 19.46
N SER A 148 -12.77 -55.05 19.55
CA SER A 148 -13.47 -55.38 20.80
C SER A 148 -12.58 -56.02 21.86
N LYS A 149 -11.49 -56.68 21.46
CA LYS A 149 -10.52 -57.28 22.39
C LYS A 149 -9.81 -56.25 23.28
N PHE A 150 -9.82 -54.96 22.90
CA PHE A 150 -9.23 -53.89 23.72
C PHE A 150 -9.91 -53.79 25.10
N TRP A 151 -11.24 -53.84 25.13
CA TRP A 151 -12.03 -53.79 26.37
C TRP A 151 -12.44 -55.18 26.88
N ASN A 152 -12.73 -56.12 25.97
CA ASN A 152 -13.04 -57.51 26.31
C ASN A 152 -11.78 -58.39 26.19
N ARG A 153 -10.99 -58.44 27.27
CA ARG A 153 -9.67 -59.12 27.26
C ARG A 153 -9.75 -60.64 27.12
N ASP A 154 -10.89 -61.24 27.48
CA ASP A 154 -11.11 -62.69 27.46
C ASP A 154 -11.41 -63.22 26.03
N GLN A 155 -11.69 -62.33 25.08
CA GLN A 155 -11.93 -62.69 23.68
C GLN A 155 -10.65 -63.15 22.96
N PRO A 156 -10.67 -64.19 22.11
CA PRO A 156 -9.54 -64.55 21.25
C PRO A 156 -9.18 -63.42 20.26
N GLY A 157 -7.89 -63.30 19.94
CA GLY A 157 -7.34 -62.24 19.08
C GLY A 157 -5.97 -61.74 19.55
N LYS A 158 -5.41 -60.73 18.86
CA LYS A 158 -4.09 -60.14 19.14
C LYS A 158 -4.19 -58.62 19.29
N CYS A 159 -3.30 -58.03 20.09
CA CYS A 159 -3.17 -56.58 20.27
C CYS A 159 -1.70 -56.16 20.08
N LEU A 160 -1.48 -54.89 19.74
CA LEU A 160 -0.15 -54.29 19.69
C LEU A 160 0.51 -54.36 21.09
N GLY A 161 1.81 -54.68 21.15
CA GLY A 161 2.54 -54.73 22.42
C GLY A 161 2.60 -53.36 23.10
N MET A 162 2.43 -53.33 24.44
CA MET A 162 2.40 -52.07 25.22
C MET A 162 3.62 -51.19 24.97
N ASP A 163 4.81 -51.76 24.81
CA ASP A 163 6.02 -51.02 24.47
C ASP A 163 5.89 -50.24 23.15
N ALA A 164 5.34 -50.86 22.11
CA ALA A 164 5.13 -50.18 20.82
C ALA A 164 4.10 -49.04 20.94
N VAL A 165 3.01 -49.26 21.70
CA VAL A 165 1.98 -48.24 21.96
C VAL A 165 2.58 -47.03 22.70
N ILE A 166 3.43 -47.28 23.69
CA ILE A 166 4.14 -46.25 24.47
C ILE A 166 5.15 -45.51 23.58
N SER A 167 5.96 -46.21 22.77
CA SER A 167 6.87 -45.58 21.80
C SER A 167 6.14 -44.68 20.81
N ILE A 168 5.00 -45.13 20.26
CA ILE A 168 4.19 -44.36 19.32
C ILE A 168 3.56 -43.13 20.00
N THR A 169 3.13 -43.27 21.26
CA THR A 169 2.66 -42.14 22.09
C THR A 169 3.77 -41.11 22.32
N TYR A 170 5.02 -41.54 22.57
CA TYR A 170 6.16 -40.62 22.68
C TYR A 170 6.49 -39.92 21.35
N VAL A 171 6.42 -40.60 20.20
CA VAL A 171 6.66 -40.00 18.89
C VAL A 171 5.59 -38.96 18.54
N TYR A 172 4.31 -39.32 18.63
CA TYR A 172 3.20 -38.38 18.44
C TYR A 172 3.34 -37.17 19.38
N GLY A 173 3.64 -37.45 20.65
CA GLY A 173 3.91 -36.42 21.64
C GLY A 173 5.06 -35.47 21.26
N ALA A 174 6.21 -35.99 20.84
CA ALA A 174 7.35 -35.17 20.45
C ALA A 174 7.00 -34.24 19.27
N CYS A 175 6.30 -34.75 18.25
CA CYS A 175 5.75 -33.94 17.16
C CYS A 175 4.78 -32.87 17.70
N SER A 176 3.87 -33.26 18.59
CA SER A 176 2.90 -32.38 19.25
C SER A 176 3.58 -31.18 19.92
N ILE A 177 4.61 -31.43 20.75
CA ILE A 177 5.40 -30.42 21.47
C ILE A 177 6.14 -29.49 20.52
N ILE A 178 6.78 -30.02 19.46
CA ILE A 178 7.48 -29.22 18.45
C ILE A 178 6.51 -28.23 17.77
N CYS A 179 5.28 -28.69 17.49
CA CYS A 179 4.24 -27.84 16.92
C CYS A 179 3.84 -26.71 17.89
N ASP A 180 3.63 -27.01 19.17
CA ASP A 180 3.15 -26.02 20.15
C ASP A 180 4.19 -24.94 20.46
N PHE A 181 5.46 -25.34 20.67
CA PHE A 181 6.54 -24.37 20.84
C PHE A 181 6.74 -23.53 19.57
N THR A 182 6.61 -24.09 18.38
CA THR A 182 6.77 -23.30 17.13
C THR A 182 5.61 -22.30 16.97
N CYS A 183 4.36 -22.74 17.16
CA CYS A 183 3.19 -21.88 17.11
C CYS A 183 3.21 -20.77 18.19
N THR A 184 3.80 -21.04 19.35
CA THR A 184 3.92 -20.07 20.45
C THR A 184 5.08 -19.09 20.26
N LEU A 185 6.26 -19.56 19.86
CA LEU A 185 7.45 -18.72 19.72
C LEU A 185 7.40 -17.81 18.48
N LEU A 186 6.82 -18.27 17.37
CA LEU A 186 6.77 -17.53 16.11
C LEU A 186 6.11 -16.13 16.23
N PRO A 187 4.91 -15.95 16.83
CA PRO A 187 4.33 -14.63 17.04
C PRO A 187 5.15 -13.77 18.02
N ILE A 188 5.81 -14.36 19.04
CA ILE A 188 6.70 -13.62 19.95
C ILE A 188 7.87 -13.00 19.17
N PHE A 189 8.55 -13.78 18.32
CA PHE A 189 9.66 -13.28 17.49
C PHE A 189 9.24 -12.20 16.50
N ILE A 190 8.02 -12.30 15.94
CA ILE A 190 7.47 -11.28 15.04
C ILE A 190 7.24 -9.97 15.81
N ILE A 191 6.60 -10.04 16.98
CA ILE A 191 6.21 -8.86 17.75
C ILE A 191 7.39 -8.18 18.44
N TRP A 192 8.44 -8.94 18.80
CA TRP A 192 9.64 -8.35 19.40
C TRP A 192 10.37 -7.39 18.44
N GLY A 193 10.24 -7.59 17.13
CA GLY A 193 10.77 -6.71 16.09
C GLY A 193 9.84 -5.56 15.65
N LEU A 194 8.62 -5.45 16.19
CA LEU A 194 7.66 -4.40 15.86
C LEU A 194 7.60 -3.33 16.96
N ASN A 195 7.60 -2.07 16.55
CA ASN A 195 7.55 -0.90 17.45
C ASN A 195 6.11 -0.59 17.89
N MET A 196 5.41 -1.59 18.46
CA MET A 196 4.02 -1.43 18.94
C MET A 196 3.94 -0.73 20.29
N ASP A 197 2.82 -0.06 20.52
CA ASP A 197 2.47 0.52 21.83
C ASP A 197 2.54 -0.54 22.95
N LYS A 198 3.01 -0.11 24.13
CA LYS A 198 3.23 -1.01 25.28
C LYS A 198 1.93 -1.68 25.75
N ARG A 199 0.77 -1.03 25.61
CA ARG A 199 -0.54 -1.57 26.03
C ARG A 199 -1.00 -2.72 25.13
N SER A 200 -0.85 -2.59 23.81
CA SER A 200 -1.09 -3.67 22.85
C SER A 200 -0.16 -4.86 23.05
N LYS A 201 1.09 -4.61 23.46
CA LYS A 201 2.05 -5.66 23.79
C LYS A 201 1.67 -6.40 25.09
N VAL A 202 1.23 -5.67 26.12
CA VAL A 202 0.71 -6.25 27.37
C VAL A 202 -0.56 -7.06 27.13
N ALA A 203 -1.50 -6.58 26.31
CA ALA A 203 -2.75 -7.28 26.01
C ALA A 203 -2.57 -8.66 25.34
N LEU A 204 -1.40 -8.94 24.74
CA LEU A 204 -1.11 -10.25 24.15
C LEU A 204 -0.38 -11.21 25.11
N MET A 205 0.25 -10.72 26.18
CA MET A 205 1.00 -11.58 27.12
C MET A 205 0.14 -12.70 27.73
N PRO A 206 -1.13 -12.49 28.14
CA PRO A 206 -1.94 -13.56 28.73
C PRO A 206 -2.24 -14.69 27.74
N VAL A 207 -2.50 -14.37 26.47
CA VAL A 207 -2.77 -15.37 25.42
C VAL A 207 -1.52 -16.20 25.13
N MET A 208 -0.35 -15.56 25.09
CA MET A 208 0.91 -16.28 24.90
C MET A 208 1.29 -17.13 26.12
N ALA A 209 1.05 -16.63 27.34
CA ALA A 209 1.28 -17.38 28.57
C ALA A 209 0.39 -18.63 28.64
N LEU A 210 -0.88 -18.53 28.27
CA LEU A 210 -1.81 -19.66 28.25
C LEU A 210 -1.35 -20.77 27.28
N ALA A 211 -0.81 -20.39 26.11
CA ALA A 211 -0.23 -21.33 25.15
C ALA A 211 1.04 -22.03 25.70
N CYS A 212 1.91 -21.31 26.41
CA CYS A 212 3.06 -21.92 27.11
C CYS A 212 2.62 -22.93 28.20
N VAL A 213 1.58 -22.60 28.98
CA VAL A 213 1.05 -23.50 30.02
C VAL A 213 0.42 -24.75 29.40
N ALA A 214 -0.34 -24.61 28.31
CA ALA A 214 -0.87 -25.74 27.54
C ALA A 214 0.25 -26.67 27.04
N SER A 215 1.33 -26.10 26.48
CA SER A 215 2.50 -26.86 26.01
C SER A 215 3.20 -27.62 27.15
N SER A 216 3.23 -27.03 28.36
CA SER A 216 3.85 -27.62 29.54
C SER A 216 3.06 -28.82 30.08
N ALA A 217 1.72 -28.81 29.96
CA ALA A 217 0.86 -29.94 30.32
C ALA A 217 1.21 -31.20 29.53
N THR A 218 1.52 -31.07 28.23
CA THR A 218 1.97 -32.18 27.36
C THR A 218 3.28 -32.81 27.86
N VAL A 219 4.25 -31.97 28.28
CA VAL A 219 5.53 -32.43 28.84
C VAL A 219 5.32 -33.21 30.14
N VAL A 220 4.48 -32.71 31.03
CA VAL A 220 4.17 -33.40 32.31
C VAL A 220 3.44 -34.73 32.05
N ARG A 221 2.52 -34.78 31.08
CA ARG A 221 1.83 -36.01 30.66
C ARG A 221 2.80 -37.13 30.23
N PHE A 222 3.98 -36.82 29.70
CA PHE A 222 4.96 -37.82 29.26
C PHE A 222 5.63 -38.57 30.41
N ALA A 223 5.72 -37.97 31.59
CA ALA A 223 6.27 -38.64 32.77
C ALA A 223 5.40 -39.84 33.16
N TYR A 224 4.07 -39.66 33.13
CA TYR A 224 3.06 -40.66 33.48
C TYR A 224 2.75 -41.67 32.37
N CYS A 225 3.34 -41.55 31.16
CA CYS A 225 3.09 -42.52 30.09
C CYS A 225 3.59 -43.95 30.41
N LYS A 226 4.45 -44.12 31.42
CA LYS A 226 4.89 -45.44 31.91
C LYS A 226 3.83 -46.13 32.76
N ASP A 227 2.98 -45.37 33.44
CA ASP A 227 1.88 -45.85 34.30
C ASP A 227 0.81 -46.62 33.51
N ALA A 228 0.81 -46.48 32.17
CA ALA A 228 0.00 -47.30 31.28
C ALA A 228 0.36 -48.81 31.33
N LYS A 229 1.53 -49.18 31.86
CA LYS A 229 1.91 -50.59 32.12
C LYS A 229 1.46 -51.13 33.48
N ASP A 230 0.91 -50.29 34.34
CA ASP A 230 0.53 -50.70 35.69
C ASP A 230 -0.61 -51.74 35.65
N PRO A 231 -0.57 -52.82 36.47
CA PRO A 231 -1.67 -53.77 36.57
C PRO A 231 -3.00 -53.11 36.98
N ASP A 232 -2.96 -52.00 37.73
CA ASP A 232 -4.12 -51.19 38.12
C ASP A 232 -4.36 -49.99 37.18
N PHE A 233 -4.41 -50.30 35.89
CA PHE A 233 -4.53 -49.35 34.78
C PHE A 233 -5.58 -48.24 34.97
N LEU A 234 -6.77 -48.53 35.51
CA LEU A 234 -7.86 -47.54 35.65
C LEU A 234 -7.63 -46.55 36.81
N TYR A 235 -6.80 -46.89 37.79
CA TYR A 235 -6.39 -45.98 38.86
C TYR A 235 -5.12 -45.21 38.46
N ALA A 236 -4.10 -45.92 37.97
CA ALA A 236 -2.80 -45.34 37.62
C ALA A 236 -2.87 -44.31 36.48
N THR A 237 -3.66 -44.59 35.42
CA THR A 237 -3.73 -43.71 34.24
C THR A 237 -4.56 -42.45 34.42
N ILE A 238 -5.17 -42.21 35.59
CA ILE A 238 -5.95 -40.99 35.86
C ILE A 238 -5.13 -39.72 35.63
N ASN A 239 -3.84 -39.72 36.02
CA ASN A 239 -2.96 -38.59 35.75
C ASN A 239 -2.83 -38.29 34.25
N ILE A 240 -2.77 -39.32 33.40
CA ILE A 240 -2.70 -39.17 31.94
C ILE A 240 -3.97 -38.48 31.42
N VAL A 241 -5.15 -38.89 31.90
CA VAL A 241 -6.44 -38.30 31.49
C VAL A 241 -6.56 -36.86 32.01
N ILE A 242 -6.25 -36.59 33.28
CA ILE A 242 -6.26 -35.23 33.87
C ILE A 242 -5.39 -34.27 33.04
N TRP A 243 -4.13 -34.64 32.76
CA TRP A 243 -3.23 -33.79 31.97
C TRP A 243 -3.69 -33.64 30.51
N SER A 244 -4.35 -34.66 29.94
CA SER A 244 -4.96 -34.57 28.60
C SER A 244 -6.14 -33.59 28.58
N THR A 245 -7.01 -33.62 29.60
CA THR A 245 -8.13 -32.68 29.75
C THR A 245 -7.64 -31.24 29.88
N ILE A 246 -6.60 -31.01 30.69
CA ILE A 246 -5.96 -29.70 30.88
C ILE A 246 -5.34 -29.21 29.57
N GLU A 247 -4.54 -30.05 28.91
CA GLU A 247 -3.89 -29.76 27.62
C GLU A 247 -4.91 -29.28 26.57
N GLN A 248 -5.99 -30.04 26.37
CA GLN A 248 -7.00 -29.73 25.37
C GLN A 248 -7.89 -28.55 25.72
N GLY A 249 -8.35 -28.47 26.97
CA GLY A 249 -9.15 -27.35 27.44
C GLY A 249 -8.39 -26.02 27.29
N LEU A 250 -7.13 -25.98 27.69
CA LEU A 250 -6.28 -24.81 27.51
C LEU A 250 -6.01 -24.49 26.03
N ALA A 251 -5.79 -25.50 25.19
CA ALA A 251 -5.50 -25.28 23.76
C ALA A 251 -6.72 -24.70 23.00
N VAL A 252 -7.93 -25.25 23.23
CA VAL A 252 -9.20 -24.72 22.68
C VAL A 252 -9.45 -23.30 23.20
N THR A 253 -9.24 -23.05 24.49
CA THR A 253 -9.42 -21.72 25.10
C THR A 253 -8.41 -20.70 24.56
N ALA A 254 -7.12 -21.04 24.45
CA ALA A 254 -6.09 -20.17 23.91
C ALA A 254 -6.33 -19.83 22.43
N GLY A 255 -6.64 -20.85 21.61
CA GLY A 255 -7.02 -20.67 20.21
C GLY A 255 -8.29 -19.83 20.04
N SER A 256 -9.22 -19.89 21.00
CA SER A 256 -10.42 -19.06 21.00
C SER A 256 -10.13 -17.60 21.39
N LEU A 257 -9.43 -17.38 22.50
CA LEU A 257 -9.03 -16.06 23.02
C LEU A 257 -8.24 -15.22 22.02
N ALA A 258 -7.42 -15.83 21.18
CA ALA A 258 -6.68 -15.13 20.11
C ALA A 258 -7.58 -14.33 19.16
N THR A 259 -8.86 -14.73 19.01
CA THR A 259 -9.85 -14.02 18.18
C THR A 259 -10.71 -13.01 18.95
N LEU A 260 -10.69 -13.06 20.28
CA LEU A 260 -11.57 -12.28 21.16
C LEU A 260 -11.07 -10.86 21.48
N ARG A 261 -9.92 -10.45 20.91
CA ARG A 261 -9.33 -9.12 21.08
C ARG A 261 -10.32 -7.94 20.93
N PRO A 262 -11.29 -7.93 19.99
CA PRO A 262 -12.29 -6.86 19.90
C PRO A 262 -13.22 -6.79 21.11
N LEU A 263 -13.69 -7.95 21.60
CA LEU A 263 -14.54 -8.02 22.78
C LEU A 263 -13.76 -7.74 24.07
N LEU A 264 -12.52 -8.21 24.20
CA LEU A 264 -11.68 -7.87 25.36
C LEU A 264 -11.47 -6.36 25.48
N ARG A 265 -11.34 -5.64 24.35
CA ARG A 265 -11.29 -4.16 24.34
C ARG A 265 -12.61 -3.54 24.79
N SER A 266 -13.75 -4.05 24.31
CA SER A 266 -15.09 -3.57 24.72
C SER A 266 -15.43 -3.88 26.18
N LEU A 267 -15.02 -5.05 26.68
CA LEU A 267 -15.28 -5.50 28.04
C LEU A 267 -14.36 -4.80 29.04
N ALA A 268 -13.07 -4.57 28.70
CA ALA A 268 -12.17 -3.76 29.52
C ALA A 268 -12.62 -2.29 29.64
N GLN A 269 -13.27 -1.75 28.61
CA GLN A 269 -13.95 -0.44 28.65
C GLN A 269 -15.19 -0.45 29.56
N LYS A 270 -15.96 -1.55 29.60
CA LYS A 270 -17.16 -1.69 30.45
C LYS A 270 -16.86 -2.05 31.91
N LEU A 271 -15.75 -2.75 32.19
CA LEU A 271 -15.36 -3.20 33.53
C LEU A 271 -14.37 -2.25 34.24
N GLY A 272 -14.09 -1.06 33.70
CA GLY A 272 -13.22 -0.05 34.33
C GLY A 272 -11.72 -0.41 34.40
N PHE A 273 -11.29 -1.59 33.92
CA PHE A 273 -9.88 -2.00 33.92
C PHE A 273 -8.98 -1.13 33.01
N THR A 274 -9.57 -0.37 32.08
CA THR A 274 -8.90 0.83 31.57
C THR A 274 -9.10 1.98 32.54
N SER A 275 -8.03 2.36 33.26
CA SER A 275 -7.92 3.68 33.93
C SER A 275 -7.79 4.83 32.91
N ALA A 276 -8.77 4.93 32.01
CA ALA A 276 -9.24 6.21 31.53
C ALA A 276 -10.38 6.59 32.47
N ARG A 277 -10.22 7.66 33.26
CA ARG A 277 -11.32 8.21 34.06
C ARG A 277 -12.51 8.44 33.13
N PRO A 278 -13.69 7.85 33.38
CA PRO A 278 -14.92 8.38 32.82
C PRO A 278 -15.16 9.71 33.55
N SER A 279 -14.96 10.83 32.85
CA SER A 279 -15.61 12.07 33.24
C SER A 279 -17.07 11.98 32.79
N GLU A 280 -17.87 11.19 33.52
CA GLU A 280 -19.32 11.36 33.45
C GLU A 280 -19.65 12.79 33.91
N LEU A 281 -20.42 13.49 33.08
CA LEU A 281 -20.99 14.77 33.50
C LEU A 281 -21.97 14.49 34.62
N LYS A 282 -21.65 14.99 35.82
CA LYS A 282 -22.65 15.26 36.84
C LYS A 282 -23.03 16.73 36.70
N ASP A 283 -24.17 16.97 36.09
CA ASP A 283 -24.77 18.29 36.00
C ASP A 283 -25.57 18.58 37.28
N SER A 284 -24.99 19.35 38.19
CA SER A 284 -25.64 20.04 39.32
C SER A 284 -24.58 20.73 40.21
N ASP A 285 -24.89 21.96 40.62
CA ASP A 285 -24.20 22.77 41.64
C ASP A 285 -22.73 23.15 41.41
N TYR A 286 -22.54 24.08 40.46
CA TYR A 286 -21.57 25.16 40.65
C TYR A 286 -22.16 26.56 40.46
N HIS A 287 -23.33 26.77 41.07
CA HIS A 287 -23.91 28.09 41.28
C HIS A 287 -23.98 28.44 42.77
N ASP A 288 -22.88 28.23 43.51
CA ASP A 288 -22.50 29.16 44.60
C ASP A 288 -21.05 28.92 45.10
N ARG A 289 -20.13 29.74 44.60
CA ARG A 289 -18.93 30.12 45.35
C ARG A 289 -18.62 31.59 45.15
N PHE A 290 -19.58 32.43 45.52
CA PHE A 290 -19.31 33.79 45.96
C PHE A 290 -19.75 33.94 47.42
N GLN A 291 -18.93 34.67 48.20
CA GLN A 291 -19.14 35.00 49.63
C GLN A 291 -18.97 33.80 50.58
N TYR A 292 -18.09 33.84 51.57
CA TYR A 292 -18.03 34.88 52.58
C TYR A 292 -16.75 35.72 52.59
N GLY A 293 -16.93 37.04 52.41
CA GLY A 293 -15.84 38.02 52.36
C GLY A 293 -16.28 39.42 52.83
N ARG A 294 -17.26 39.52 53.74
CA ARG A 294 -17.65 40.79 54.37
C ARG A 294 -17.78 40.63 55.87
N LYS A 295 -16.71 40.97 56.61
CA LYS A 295 -16.84 41.31 58.03
C LYS A 295 -17.28 42.78 58.12
N SER A 296 -18.40 43.00 58.81
CA SER A 296 -18.73 44.31 59.38
C SER A 296 -18.22 44.35 60.82
N LYS A 297 -17.59 45.45 61.23
CA LYS A 297 -18.03 46.23 62.39
C LYS A 297 -17.25 47.54 62.55
N ASN A 298 -18.03 48.62 62.45
CA ASN A 298 -18.06 49.82 63.28
C ASN A 298 -16.83 50.76 63.37
N ASN A 299 -17.10 52.00 62.98
CA ASN A 299 -16.46 53.23 63.45
C ASN A 299 -16.74 53.45 64.96
N PRO A 300 -16.08 54.42 65.62
CA PRO A 300 -16.76 55.70 65.79
C PRO A 300 -15.87 56.97 65.65
N GLU A 301 -16.49 58.07 65.20
CA GLU A 301 -16.11 59.48 65.40
C GLU A 301 -14.77 59.97 64.77
N ILE A 302 -14.61 61.21 64.27
CA ILE A 302 -15.40 62.46 64.38
C ILE A 302 -15.16 63.40 63.15
N SER A 303 -16.05 64.40 62.96
CA SER A 303 -15.95 65.67 62.18
C SER A 303 -15.74 65.71 60.64
N ASN A 304 -16.78 66.21 59.96
CA ASN A 304 -16.89 67.39 59.07
C ASN A 304 -15.84 67.69 57.95
N GLY A 305 -16.35 68.04 56.75
CA GLY A 305 -15.59 68.84 55.77
C GLY A 305 -16.03 68.69 54.29
N GLU A 306 -17.03 69.46 53.89
CA GLU A 306 -17.42 69.98 52.55
C GLU A 306 -16.61 69.64 51.27
N GLY A 307 -17.24 69.61 50.07
CA GLY A 307 -16.43 69.74 48.81
C GLY A 307 -16.96 69.28 47.44
N LEU A 308 -18.18 69.67 47.05
CA LEU A 308 -18.58 70.09 45.68
C LEU A 308 -17.90 69.54 44.37
N ARG A 309 -18.72 68.83 43.55
CA ARG A 309 -18.97 68.95 42.06
C ARG A 309 -17.87 69.10 40.96
N LEU A 310 -18.25 68.57 39.79
CA LEU A 310 -18.11 69.09 38.39
C LEU A 310 -16.80 68.90 37.58
N ALA A 311 -16.95 68.10 36.52
CA ALA A 311 -16.68 68.44 35.09
C ALA A 311 -15.22 68.60 34.56
N PRO A 312 -15.01 68.38 33.24
CA PRO A 312 -13.67 68.25 32.61
C PRO A 312 -13.18 69.56 31.95
N ILE A 313 -11.91 69.61 31.49
CA ILE A 313 -11.44 70.37 30.29
C ILE A 313 -9.91 70.18 30.01
N LYS A 314 -9.61 69.74 28.77
CA LYS A 314 -8.60 70.21 27.77
C LYS A 314 -7.08 70.40 28.01
N ASP A 315 -6.35 69.99 26.97
CA ASP A 315 -5.31 70.68 26.15
C ASP A 315 -4.12 71.39 26.86
N HIS A 316 -2.85 71.21 26.47
CA HIS A 316 -2.27 71.85 25.26
C HIS A 316 -0.87 71.33 24.82
N GLU A 317 -0.61 71.52 23.52
CA GLU A 317 0.64 71.76 22.76
C GLU A 317 2.08 71.54 23.32
N GLY A 318 2.95 71.08 22.41
CA GLY A 318 4.40 71.32 22.40
C GLY A 318 4.96 71.20 20.96
N ARG A 319 5.80 72.14 20.51
CA ARG A 319 6.25 72.33 19.11
C ARG A 319 7.80 72.27 18.99
N LEU A 320 8.33 72.31 17.75
CA LEU A 320 9.75 72.41 17.30
C LEU A 320 10.51 71.06 17.17
N ALA A 321 11.45 70.87 16.22
CA ALA A 321 11.84 71.64 15.02
C ALA A 321 12.59 70.77 13.98
N SER A 322 12.82 71.33 12.79
CA SER A 322 13.48 70.71 11.61
C SER A 322 15.02 70.89 11.60
N ALA A 323 15.75 70.02 10.89
CA ALA A 323 16.99 70.38 10.21
C ALA A 323 17.28 69.45 9.00
N THR A 324 17.75 70.04 7.89
CA THR A 324 18.15 69.40 6.63
C THR A 324 19.59 69.76 6.25
N ALA A 325 20.40 68.81 5.77
CA ALA A 325 21.66 68.99 5.02
C ALA A 325 22.06 67.59 4.47
N SER A 326 22.32 67.29 3.20
CA SER A 326 23.06 67.91 2.06
C SER A 326 24.52 67.45 1.92
N ASP A 327 24.80 66.85 0.75
CA ASP A 327 26.09 66.73 0.02
C ASP A 327 27.28 65.96 0.61
N SER A 328 27.79 64.96 -0.14
CA SER A 328 29.04 65.12 -0.95
C SER A 328 29.68 63.82 -1.48
N TYR A 329 29.94 63.82 -2.80
CA TYR A 329 31.10 63.25 -3.54
C TYR A 329 31.50 61.75 -3.49
N GLY A 330 31.66 61.16 -4.70
CA GLY A 330 32.34 59.85 -4.89
C GLY A 330 32.14 59.19 -6.26
N LYS A 331 32.57 59.82 -7.37
CA LYS A 331 32.54 59.20 -8.73
C LYS A 331 33.72 58.24 -8.96
N THR A 332 33.52 57.18 -9.74
CA THR A 332 34.33 56.91 -10.97
C THR A 332 33.74 55.81 -11.85
N ASN A 333 33.91 55.97 -13.17
CA ASN A 333 33.50 55.06 -14.25
C ASN A 333 34.70 54.27 -14.79
N THR A 334 34.46 53.09 -15.36
CA THR A 334 35.16 52.41 -16.50
C THR A 334 34.52 51.01 -16.63
N SER A 335 33.94 50.51 -17.74
CA SER A 335 34.32 50.50 -19.18
C SER A 335 35.71 49.90 -19.37
N TRP A 336 35.97 48.83 -20.13
CA TRP A 336 35.42 48.43 -21.43
C TRP A 336 35.72 46.93 -21.78
N GLU A 337 34.95 46.39 -22.72
CA GLU A 337 35.31 45.48 -23.83
C GLU A 337 36.28 44.26 -23.68
N ALA A 338 35.68 43.07 -23.89
CA ALA A 338 36.04 42.05 -24.91
C ALA A 338 37.47 41.47 -25.03
N ARG A 339 37.55 40.12 -24.93
CA ARG A 339 38.01 39.28 -26.07
C ARG A 339 37.73 37.77 -25.95
N VAL A 340 37.39 37.17 -27.08
CA VAL A 340 37.56 35.74 -27.39
C VAL A 340 38.90 35.58 -28.14
N PRO A 341 39.66 34.51 -27.87
CA PRO A 341 40.50 33.86 -28.89
C PRO A 341 40.23 32.33 -28.99
N PRO A 342 40.69 31.65 -30.08
CA PRO A 342 39.91 30.55 -30.67
C PRO A 342 40.63 29.18 -30.77
N ASN A 343 39.96 28.23 -31.44
CA ASN A 343 40.43 26.90 -31.84
C ASN A 343 41.72 26.92 -32.68
N ASN A 344 42.51 25.83 -32.71
CA ASN A 344 42.46 24.77 -33.74
C ASN A 344 43.57 23.70 -33.58
N GLU A 345 43.49 22.63 -34.41
CA GLU A 345 44.52 21.61 -34.74
C GLU A 345 44.81 20.53 -33.67
N SER A 346 45.00 19.24 -33.99
CA SER A 346 44.75 18.45 -35.23
C SER A 346 44.73 16.93 -34.89
N GLU A 347 44.41 16.09 -35.88
CA GLU A 347 44.39 14.63 -35.78
C GLU A 347 45.81 14.02 -35.88
N GLU A 348 46.10 12.96 -35.11
CA GLU A 348 46.88 11.75 -35.46
C GLU A 348 47.51 11.08 -34.21
N GLU A 349 46.91 9.99 -33.71
CA GLU A 349 47.65 8.75 -33.35
C GLU A 349 46.69 7.58 -33.12
N LEU A 350 46.07 7.13 -34.21
CA LEU A 350 45.42 5.83 -34.32
C LEU A 350 46.47 4.83 -34.82
N THR A 351 47.18 4.10 -33.95
CA THR A 351 47.66 2.70 -34.16
C THR A 351 48.54 2.16 -33.02
N ALA A 352 47.92 1.73 -31.91
CA ALA A 352 48.50 0.74 -31.00
C ALA A 352 47.57 -0.49 -30.93
N LEU A 353 47.84 -1.39 -31.88
CA LEU A 353 47.09 -2.58 -32.28
C LEU A 353 46.52 -3.46 -31.13
N ASN A 354 45.28 -3.90 -31.36
CA ASN A 354 44.57 -5.03 -30.73
C ASN A 354 45.46 -6.19 -30.22
N ALA A 355 45.35 -6.53 -28.93
CA ALA A 355 45.52 -7.91 -28.43
C ALA A 355 44.91 -8.12 -27.01
N ASN A 356 43.60 -8.37 -26.93
CA ASN A 356 43.01 -9.56 -26.27
C ASN A 356 41.53 -9.39 -25.90
N ILE A 357 40.70 -10.16 -26.60
CA ILE A 357 39.32 -10.49 -26.21
C ILE A 357 39.38 -11.65 -25.19
N MET A 358 38.33 -11.77 -24.35
CA MET A 358 38.08 -12.82 -23.34
C MET A 358 38.92 -12.79 -22.04
N SER A 359 38.29 -12.33 -20.95
CA SER A 359 37.97 -13.22 -19.82
C SER A 359 36.96 -12.60 -18.86
N THR A 360 35.71 -13.07 -18.88
CA THR A 360 34.70 -12.74 -17.86
C THR A 360 34.89 -13.60 -16.61
N THR A 361 35.93 -13.31 -15.82
CA THR A 361 36.12 -13.96 -14.52
C THR A 361 35.04 -13.55 -13.54
N ILE A 362 34.08 -14.45 -13.29
CA ILE A 362 33.10 -14.33 -12.21
C ILE A 362 33.85 -14.31 -10.87
N THR A 363 34.01 -13.12 -10.29
CA THR A 363 34.63 -12.97 -8.97
C THR A 363 33.69 -13.53 -7.89
N LYS A 364 34.11 -14.64 -7.27
CA LYS A 364 33.43 -15.20 -6.10
C LYS A 364 33.41 -14.15 -4.98
N ARG A 365 32.23 -13.56 -4.72
CA ARG A 365 32.01 -12.55 -3.66
C ARG A 365 32.62 -13.00 -2.32
N LYS A 366 33.69 -12.33 -1.89
CA LYS A 366 34.22 -12.45 -0.53
C LYS A 366 33.23 -11.83 0.45
N ARG A 367 33.07 -12.44 1.63
CA ARG A 367 32.14 -11.96 2.66
C ARG A 367 32.76 -10.74 3.37
N ALA A 368 32.16 -9.57 3.17
CA ALA A 368 32.55 -8.32 3.84
C ALA A 368 32.69 -8.49 5.37
N ARG A 369 33.82 -8.05 5.93
CA ARG A 369 34.11 -8.09 7.39
C ARG A 369 33.48 -6.93 8.18
N LYS A 370 33.34 -5.76 7.57
CA LYS A 370 32.77 -4.53 8.15
C LYS A 370 31.75 -3.99 7.13
N ALA A 371 30.55 -3.63 7.58
CA ALA A 371 29.51 -3.06 6.72
C ALA A 371 29.49 -1.53 6.84
N CYS A 372 29.13 -0.83 5.76
CA CYS A 372 28.98 0.63 5.78
C CYS A 372 27.95 1.09 6.83
N ILE A 373 28.08 2.30 7.38
CA ILE A 373 27.19 2.78 8.45
C ILE A 373 25.71 2.77 8.03
N PRO A 374 25.29 3.32 6.85
CA PRO A 374 23.91 3.20 6.40
C PRO A 374 23.43 1.75 6.23
N CYS A 375 24.30 0.88 5.73
CA CYS A 375 24.04 -0.55 5.54
C CYS A 375 23.77 -1.25 6.87
N HIS A 376 24.62 -0.96 7.86
CA HIS A 376 24.59 -1.53 9.20
C HIS A 376 23.34 -1.06 9.96
N GLN A 377 23.09 0.26 9.99
CA GLN A 377 21.90 0.85 10.61
C GLN A 377 20.61 0.32 10.00
N ARG A 378 20.56 0.13 8.67
CA ARG A 378 19.39 -0.36 7.94
C ARG A 378 19.37 -1.90 7.76
N LYS A 379 20.29 -2.63 8.44
CA LYS A 379 20.46 -4.10 8.42
C LYS A 379 20.47 -4.72 7.00
N ARG A 380 21.10 -4.05 6.05
CA ARG A 380 21.25 -4.46 4.63
C ARG A 380 22.66 -5.03 4.37
N LYS A 381 22.76 -6.02 3.47
CA LYS A 381 24.04 -6.66 3.11
C LYS A 381 24.96 -5.70 2.35
N CYS A 382 25.95 -5.14 3.03
CA CYS A 382 27.02 -4.39 2.40
C CYS A 382 27.98 -5.33 1.63
N ASP A 383 28.44 -4.92 0.45
CA ASP A 383 29.51 -5.56 -0.34
C ASP A 383 30.91 -5.09 0.07
N ALA A 384 31.01 -4.04 0.90
CA ALA A 384 32.23 -3.42 1.43
C ALA A 384 33.07 -2.61 0.42
N GLU A 385 32.55 -2.33 -0.77
CA GLU A 385 33.12 -1.35 -1.69
C GLU A 385 32.80 0.09 -1.22
N TYR A 386 33.43 1.11 -1.81
CA TYR A 386 33.14 2.52 -1.54
C TYR A 386 32.96 3.31 -2.86
N PRO A 387 31.77 3.90 -3.12
CA PRO A 387 30.52 3.71 -2.39
C PRO A 387 29.96 2.30 -2.59
N CYS A 388 29.52 1.66 -1.50
CA CYS A 388 29.05 0.27 -1.54
C CYS A 388 27.78 0.15 -2.40
N GLY A 389 27.60 -0.98 -3.11
CA GLY A 389 26.52 -1.15 -4.09
C GLY A 389 25.13 -1.00 -3.49
N MET A 390 24.93 -1.37 -2.22
CA MET A 390 23.67 -1.13 -1.50
C MET A 390 23.44 0.33 -1.11
N CYS A 391 24.47 1.14 -0.92
CA CYS A 391 24.30 2.58 -0.74
C CYS A 391 24.01 3.25 -2.08
N THR A 392 24.75 2.89 -3.13
CA THR A 392 24.56 3.42 -4.49
C THR A 392 23.15 3.09 -5.02
N THR A 393 22.69 1.85 -4.84
CA THR A 393 21.34 1.39 -5.27
C THR A 393 20.19 2.13 -4.58
N TYR A 394 20.39 2.58 -3.34
CA TYR A 394 19.36 3.25 -2.53
C TYR A 394 19.67 4.74 -2.25
N GLN A 395 20.66 5.31 -2.95
CA GLN A 395 21.16 6.68 -2.78
C GLN A 395 21.42 7.09 -1.32
N TYR A 396 21.99 6.18 -0.53
CA TYR A 396 22.47 6.50 0.81
C TYR A 396 23.89 7.06 0.73
N TYR A 397 24.18 8.13 1.49
CA TYR A 397 25.54 8.61 1.65
C TYR A 397 26.41 7.54 2.30
N CYS A 398 27.17 6.82 1.48
CA CYS A 398 27.99 5.72 1.95
C CYS A 398 29.13 6.29 2.79
N ARG A 399 29.22 5.89 4.04
CA ARG A 399 30.35 6.19 4.92
C ARG A 399 30.66 4.98 5.79
N TYR A 400 31.93 4.74 6.01
CA TYR A 400 32.41 3.82 7.04
C TYR A 400 32.77 4.64 8.29
N ALA A 401 32.95 3.99 9.43
CA ALA A 401 33.55 4.67 10.58
C ALA A 401 35.06 4.78 10.32
N ASP A 402 35.59 6.00 10.34
CA ASP A 402 37.01 6.28 10.11
C ASP A 402 37.85 5.65 11.22
N ASP A 403 38.61 4.61 10.87
CA ASP A 403 39.56 3.97 11.77
C ASP A 403 40.88 4.80 11.78
N THR A 404 40.94 5.88 12.55
CA THR A 404 42.17 6.67 12.73
C THR A 404 43.10 6.05 13.78
N THR A 405 43.93 5.10 13.33
CA THR A 405 45.34 4.85 13.77
C THR A 405 45.88 3.61 13.03
N GLY A 406 46.90 3.66 12.17
CA GLY A 406 47.63 4.81 11.63
C GLY A 406 49.11 4.50 11.39
N THR A 407 49.53 4.30 10.12
CA THR A 407 50.91 4.38 9.60
C THR A 407 50.86 4.19 8.08
N ALA A 408 51.33 5.10 7.21
CA ALA A 408 51.89 6.44 7.42
C ALA A 408 51.69 7.37 6.18
N GLY A 409 51.70 8.69 6.42
CA GLY A 409 51.60 9.79 5.41
C GLY A 409 50.16 10.10 4.99
N GLY A 410 49.53 11.26 5.22
CA GLY A 410 49.93 12.64 5.54
C GLY A 410 48.97 13.54 4.72
N SER A 411 48.31 14.61 5.18
CA SER A 411 48.58 15.56 6.27
C SER A 411 47.30 16.35 6.70
N VAL A 412 47.16 16.68 8.01
CA VAL A 412 46.68 18.00 8.55
C VAL A 412 45.17 18.39 8.31
N HIS A 413 44.34 18.96 9.22
CA HIS A 413 44.48 19.62 10.54
C HIS A 413 43.19 19.47 11.45
N THR A 414 43.40 19.39 12.78
CA THR A 414 42.53 19.86 13.92
C THR A 414 41.18 19.18 14.33
N SER A 415 40.88 19.32 15.64
CA SER A 415 39.90 18.60 16.51
C SER A 415 38.83 19.55 17.11
N PRO A 416 38.10 19.33 18.26
CA PRO A 416 37.92 18.18 19.19
C PRO A 416 36.42 17.76 19.42
N TRP A 417 36.04 16.66 20.10
CA TRP A 417 36.10 16.42 21.56
C TRP A 417 35.93 14.93 21.99
N ALA A 418 36.02 14.67 23.29
CA ALA A 418 36.42 13.40 23.96
C ALA A 418 35.25 12.50 24.48
N LYS A 419 35.42 11.33 25.16
CA LYS A 419 36.35 10.15 25.15
C LYS A 419 36.10 9.27 26.41
N ARG A 420 35.87 7.94 26.27
CA ARG A 420 35.98 6.78 27.25
C ARG A 420 35.11 5.63 26.70
N GLY A 421 35.44 4.32 26.68
CA GLY A 421 36.36 3.45 27.46
C GLY A 421 35.52 2.49 28.34
N SER A 422 35.68 1.14 28.42
CA SER A 422 36.80 0.25 28.06
C SER A 422 36.42 -1.27 27.98
N LEU A 423 37.15 -2.04 27.14
CA LEU A 423 37.56 -3.49 27.09
C LEU A 423 36.76 -4.75 27.57
N GLY A 424 37.01 -5.88 26.87
CA GLY A 424 37.03 -7.30 27.36
C GLY A 424 36.31 -8.36 26.46
N SER A 425 36.92 -9.01 25.45
CA SER A 425 37.68 -10.31 25.42
C SER A 425 36.95 -11.57 25.97
N GLY A 426 36.91 -12.77 25.35
CA GLY A 426 37.44 -13.27 24.04
C GLY A 426 37.27 -14.81 23.83
N SER A 427 37.66 -15.34 22.64
CA SER A 427 37.91 -16.78 22.27
C SER A 427 36.77 -17.83 22.32
N ARG A 428 36.81 -19.03 21.68
CA ARG A 428 37.37 -19.58 20.39
C ARG A 428 36.84 -21.06 20.22
N VAL A 429 37.07 -21.70 19.04
CA VAL A 429 37.13 -23.17 18.73
C VAL A 429 36.17 -23.65 17.60
N THR A 430 36.55 -24.75 16.92
CA THR A 430 36.29 -25.14 15.52
C THR A 430 35.96 -26.64 15.35
N SER A 431 35.21 -27.03 14.30
CA SER A 431 35.46 -28.28 13.53
C SER A 431 34.81 -28.26 12.12
N ARG A 432 35.05 -29.27 11.26
CA ARG A 432 34.96 -29.19 9.78
C ARG A 432 34.81 -30.57 9.08
N ALA A 433 33.87 -30.72 8.13
CA ALA A 433 33.80 -31.71 7.01
C ALA A 433 32.62 -31.27 6.07
N ALA A 434 32.63 -31.25 4.73
CA ALA A 434 33.06 -32.19 3.65
C ALA A 434 32.10 -33.42 3.52
N ALA A 435 31.55 -33.81 2.35
CA ALA A 435 31.89 -33.48 0.95
C ALA A 435 30.73 -33.61 -0.10
N THR A 436 30.91 -32.90 -1.23
CA THR A 436 30.66 -33.22 -2.67
C THR A 436 29.25 -33.25 -3.35
N PRO A 437 29.15 -32.88 -4.66
CA PRO A 437 27.87 -32.65 -5.38
C PRO A 437 27.65 -33.52 -6.66
N ARG A 438 26.43 -33.51 -7.23
CA ARG A 438 26.15 -33.88 -8.65
C ARG A 438 24.86 -33.22 -9.20
N SER A 439 24.81 -33.02 -10.52
CA SER A 439 23.74 -32.43 -11.33
C SER A 439 23.84 -33.02 -12.77
N PRO A 440 23.06 -32.59 -13.80
CA PRO A 440 21.60 -32.75 -13.95
C PRO A 440 21.16 -33.30 -15.34
N ALA A 441 19.90 -33.77 -15.48
CA ALA A 441 19.14 -33.94 -16.75
C ALA A 441 17.63 -34.01 -16.39
N ARG A 442 16.60 -33.46 -17.07
CA ARG A 442 16.27 -32.97 -18.44
C ARG A 442 15.44 -33.99 -19.26
N ARG A 443 14.25 -33.55 -19.76
CA ARG A 443 13.24 -34.23 -20.63
C ARG A 443 12.42 -35.37 -19.99
N SER A 444 11.20 -35.74 -20.43
CA SER A 444 10.09 -35.05 -21.15
C SER A 444 8.88 -35.99 -21.36
N HIS A 445 7.63 -35.49 -21.26
CA HIS A 445 6.36 -35.94 -21.90
C HIS A 445 5.81 -37.39 -21.82
N ILE A 446 4.49 -37.48 -22.10
CA ILE A 446 3.56 -38.64 -22.26
C ILE A 446 2.75 -38.93 -20.97
N GLU A 447 1.44 -38.70 -20.80
CA GLU A 447 0.19 -38.71 -21.64
C GLU A 447 -0.69 -39.97 -21.41
N ARG A 448 -2.03 -39.79 -21.54
CA ARG A 448 -3.17 -40.73 -21.30
C ARG A 448 -3.74 -40.77 -19.87
N GLY A 449 -5.06 -40.89 -19.66
CA GLY A 449 -6.16 -41.05 -20.63
C GLY A 449 -7.58 -40.74 -20.10
N ARG A 450 -8.55 -40.75 -21.03
CA ARG A 450 -9.99 -40.38 -20.92
C ARG A 450 -10.86 -41.35 -20.10
N CYS A 451 -12.07 -40.89 -19.77
CA CYS A 451 -13.32 -41.55 -20.24
C CYS A 451 -14.48 -40.51 -20.39
N GLU A 452 -15.39 -40.76 -21.34
CA GLU A 452 -16.48 -39.87 -21.80
C GLU A 452 -17.87 -40.52 -21.65
N ALA A 453 -18.93 -39.70 -21.77
CA ALA A 453 -20.26 -39.99 -22.35
C ALA A 453 -21.05 -38.65 -22.40
N ASP A 454 -21.37 -38.00 -23.53
CA ASP A 454 -22.20 -38.35 -24.71
C ASP A 454 -23.72 -38.29 -24.45
N GLY A 455 -24.58 -37.69 -25.31
CA GLY A 455 -24.41 -36.89 -26.55
C GLY A 455 -25.27 -35.60 -26.48
N SER A 456 -25.94 -35.02 -27.50
CA SER A 456 -26.00 -35.12 -28.99
C SER A 456 -27.01 -34.04 -29.49
N SER A 457 -27.07 -33.53 -30.73
CA SER A 457 -26.21 -33.62 -31.94
C SER A 457 -26.68 -32.63 -33.04
N THR A 458 -25.75 -32.07 -33.84
CA THR A 458 -25.88 -31.58 -35.27
C THR A 458 -26.81 -30.39 -35.63
N MET A 459 -26.50 -29.45 -36.55
CA MET A 459 -25.32 -29.27 -37.44
C MET A 459 -25.16 -27.84 -38.03
N SER A 460 -23.91 -27.41 -38.31
CA SER A 460 -23.44 -26.44 -39.36
C SER A 460 -23.93 -24.97 -39.36
N LEU A 461 -23.18 -23.93 -39.79
CA LEU A 461 -21.80 -23.79 -40.30
C LEU A 461 -21.25 -22.35 -40.04
N ALA A 462 -19.92 -22.19 -39.95
CA ALA A 462 -19.09 -20.98 -40.19
C ALA A 462 -19.31 -19.67 -39.37
N GLY A 463 -18.22 -19.10 -38.83
CA GLY A 463 -18.20 -17.73 -38.27
C GLY A 463 -16.98 -17.41 -37.39
N ALA A 464 -16.03 -16.65 -37.94
CA ALA A 464 -14.75 -16.19 -37.37
C ALA A 464 -14.62 -16.08 -35.83
N SER A 465 -13.53 -16.64 -35.30
CA SER A 465 -13.06 -16.41 -33.92
C SER A 465 -12.60 -14.97 -33.70
N THR A 466 -13.24 -14.25 -32.78
CA THR A 466 -12.83 -12.90 -32.35
C THR A 466 -11.54 -12.95 -31.51
N ALA A 467 -10.47 -12.31 -32.01
CA ALA A 467 -9.22 -12.17 -31.27
C ALA A 467 -9.38 -11.16 -30.12
N SER A 468 -9.02 -11.56 -28.90
CA SER A 468 -9.10 -10.72 -27.71
C SER A 468 -7.90 -9.78 -27.57
N THR A 469 -8.08 -8.51 -27.97
CA THR A 469 -7.04 -7.48 -27.86
C THR A 469 -6.89 -6.99 -26.41
N THR A 470 -6.00 -7.62 -25.63
CA THR A 470 -5.63 -7.14 -24.28
C THR A 470 -4.32 -6.33 -24.28
N PRO A 471 -4.32 -5.05 -23.89
CA PRO A 471 -3.09 -4.30 -23.68
C PRO A 471 -2.40 -4.76 -22.39
N ALA A 472 -1.26 -5.44 -22.52
CA ALA A 472 -0.49 -5.95 -21.39
C ALA A 472 0.18 -4.79 -20.61
N GLY A 473 -0.09 -4.68 -19.31
CA GLY A 473 0.62 -3.75 -18.43
C GLY A 473 2.02 -4.26 -18.04
N ILE A 474 2.84 -3.34 -17.55
CA ILE A 474 4.26 -3.56 -17.25
C ILE A 474 4.42 -3.89 -15.76
N PHE A 475 5.08 -4.99 -15.45
CA PHE A 475 5.41 -5.39 -14.08
C PHE A 475 6.89 -5.14 -13.76
N ASP A 476 7.17 -4.20 -12.87
CA ASP A 476 8.50 -4.01 -12.27
C ASP A 476 8.70 -5.07 -11.19
N GLU A 477 9.35 -6.18 -11.55
CA GLU A 477 9.67 -7.29 -10.63
C GLU A 477 10.47 -6.82 -9.41
N HIS A 478 11.45 -5.93 -9.63
CA HIS A 478 12.38 -5.45 -8.60
C HIS A 478 11.67 -4.56 -7.55
N LYS A 479 10.60 -3.85 -7.93
CA LYS A 479 9.75 -3.10 -7.00
C LYS A 479 8.47 -3.85 -6.62
N SER A 480 8.18 -4.98 -7.26
CA SER A 480 6.92 -5.72 -7.21
C SER A 480 5.70 -4.83 -7.49
N ARG A 481 5.74 -4.07 -8.60
CA ARG A 481 4.71 -3.08 -8.97
C ARG A 481 4.21 -3.30 -10.39
N TYR A 482 2.89 -3.40 -10.54
CA TYR A 482 2.22 -3.30 -11.82
C TYR A 482 1.89 -1.84 -12.16
N ALA A 483 2.08 -1.44 -13.41
CA ALA A 483 1.55 -0.21 -14.01
C ALA A 483 0.98 -0.52 -15.40
N GLY A 484 -0.17 0.03 -15.76
CA GLY A 484 -0.69 -0.14 -17.12
C GLY A 484 0.20 0.57 -18.15
N ALA A 485 0.24 0.07 -19.39
CA ALA A 485 1.17 0.56 -20.42
C ALA A 485 0.90 2.02 -20.86
N SER A 486 -0.32 2.53 -20.63
CA SER A 486 -0.69 3.93 -20.95
C SER A 486 -0.48 4.92 -19.78
N ALA A 487 -0.05 4.42 -18.61
CA ALA A 487 0.21 5.22 -17.42
C ALA A 487 1.32 6.26 -17.66
N ALA A 488 1.14 7.47 -17.13
CA ALA A 488 2.13 8.55 -17.23
C ALA A 488 3.54 8.15 -16.72
N THR A 489 3.60 7.25 -15.72
CA THR A 489 4.87 6.71 -15.16
C THR A 489 5.52 5.59 -15.99
N ALA A 490 4.76 4.96 -16.88
CA ALA A 490 5.24 3.91 -17.78
C ALA A 490 5.72 4.51 -19.12
N PHE A 491 5.14 5.63 -19.56
CA PHE A 491 5.39 6.19 -20.89
C PHE A 491 6.86 6.52 -21.19
N PRO A 492 7.68 7.10 -20.29
CA PRO A 492 9.12 7.28 -20.53
C PRO A 492 9.88 5.95 -20.76
N HIS A 493 9.45 4.86 -20.12
CA HIS A 493 10.02 3.54 -20.35
C HIS A 493 9.62 2.99 -21.73
N VAL A 494 8.34 3.12 -22.09
CA VAL A 494 7.80 2.73 -23.40
C VAL A 494 8.54 3.46 -24.54
N LEU A 495 8.77 4.77 -24.40
CA LEU A 495 9.52 5.55 -25.39
C LEU A 495 10.98 5.13 -25.50
N GLY A 496 11.66 4.86 -24.36
CA GLY A 496 13.01 4.33 -24.40
C GLY A 496 13.13 3.00 -25.15
N VAL A 497 12.12 2.12 -25.02
CA VAL A 497 12.03 0.87 -25.82
C VAL A 497 11.75 1.19 -27.29
N ALA A 498 10.80 2.10 -27.58
CA ALA A 498 10.44 2.48 -28.96
C ALA A 498 11.56 3.19 -29.73
N PHE A 499 12.49 3.85 -29.02
CA PHE A 499 13.71 4.44 -29.59
C PHE A 499 14.89 3.46 -29.66
N GLY A 500 14.69 2.18 -29.34
CA GLY A 500 15.71 1.13 -29.48
C GLY A 500 16.82 1.18 -28.42
N SER A 501 16.53 1.65 -27.21
CA SER A 501 17.50 1.63 -26.10
C SER A 501 17.73 0.20 -25.59
N ASP A 502 18.99 -0.25 -25.55
CA ASP A 502 19.39 -1.52 -24.93
C ASP A 502 19.14 -1.56 -23.41
N SER A 503 18.99 -0.39 -22.78
CA SER A 503 18.73 -0.24 -21.35
C SER A 503 17.64 0.82 -21.09
N PRO A 504 16.36 0.52 -21.41
CA PRO A 504 15.29 1.51 -21.36
C PRO A 504 15.08 2.08 -19.95
N PRO A 505 14.68 3.37 -19.81
CA PRO A 505 14.55 4.04 -18.53
C PRO A 505 13.67 3.26 -17.54
N LYS A 506 14.17 3.00 -16.32
CA LYS A 506 13.38 2.29 -15.30
C LYS A 506 12.14 3.08 -14.93
N MET A 507 10.97 2.42 -14.85
CA MET A 507 9.71 3.06 -14.47
C MET A 507 9.85 3.83 -13.13
N ARG A 508 9.70 5.16 -13.21
CA ARG A 508 9.70 6.10 -12.08
C ARG A 508 8.59 7.13 -12.29
N SER A 509 8.18 7.77 -11.21
CA SER A 509 7.23 8.88 -11.22
C SER A 509 7.93 10.21 -11.54
N PHE A 510 8.56 10.30 -12.72
CA PHE A 510 9.15 11.55 -13.22
C PHE A 510 8.08 12.63 -13.34
N ALA A 511 8.41 13.86 -12.94
CA ALA A 511 7.51 15.03 -12.96
C ALA A 511 6.14 14.84 -12.26
N TYR A 512 5.99 13.83 -11.39
CA TYR A 512 4.72 13.57 -10.68
C TYR A 512 4.34 14.68 -9.69
N ASN A 513 5.35 15.30 -9.07
CA ASN A 513 5.25 16.54 -8.33
C ASN A 513 6.64 17.22 -8.32
N PHE A 514 6.70 18.42 -7.77
CA PHE A 514 7.94 19.18 -7.67
C PHE A 514 8.92 18.66 -6.61
N GLY A 515 8.55 17.76 -5.70
CA GLY A 515 9.47 17.25 -4.65
C GLY A 515 9.89 18.26 -3.58
N ILE A 516 9.09 19.32 -3.39
CA ILE A 516 9.38 20.48 -2.52
C ILE A 516 9.33 20.14 -1.01
N ARG A 517 8.62 19.07 -0.63
CA ARG A 517 8.48 18.62 0.77
C ARG A 517 8.84 17.13 0.90
N PRO A 518 9.41 16.70 2.05
CA PRO A 518 9.76 15.29 2.28
C PRO A 518 8.52 14.41 2.51
N GLU A 519 8.64 13.11 2.23
CA GLU A 519 7.59 12.12 2.45
C GLU A 519 7.25 11.96 3.96
N GLU A 520 5.95 11.82 4.25
CA GLU A 520 5.37 11.76 5.61
C GLU A 520 6.04 10.71 6.53
N ALA A 521 6.54 11.16 7.69
CA ALA A 521 7.00 10.29 8.77
C ALA A 521 5.84 9.86 9.70
N SER A 522 6.01 8.80 10.49
CA SER A 522 4.97 8.27 11.38
C SER A 522 5.28 8.51 12.86
N ASN A 523 4.59 9.47 13.51
CA ASN A 523 4.58 9.66 14.96
C ASN A 523 3.13 9.93 15.49
N PRO A 524 2.84 9.67 16.78
CA PRO A 524 1.56 9.98 17.41
C PRO A 524 1.53 11.42 17.97
N HIS A 525 0.38 12.11 17.90
CA HIS A 525 0.23 13.52 18.29
C HIS A 525 -1.01 13.83 19.14
N GLY A 526 -0.98 15.01 19.79
CA GLY A 526 -2.03 15.55 20.68
C GLY A 526 -2.99 16.54 19.99
N LEU A 527 -3.46 17.57 20.69
CA LEU A 527 -4.44 18.56 20.20
C LEU A 527 -3.86 19.53 19.14
N LEU A 528 -4.67 19.96 18.16
CA LEU A 528 -4.26 20.87 17.08
C LEU A 528 -3.72 22.23 17.58
N GLY A 529 -4.34 22.82 18.60
CA GLY A 529 -3.90 24.11 19.16
C GLY A 529 -2.52 24.08 19.83
N ASN A 530 -1.93 22.88 20.02
CA ASN A 530 -0.54 22.71 20.46
C ASN A 530 0.45 22.66 19.27
N LEU A 531 -0.06 22.63 18.03
CA LEU A 531 0.72 22.47 16.79
C LEU A 531 0.62 23.68 15.86
N ILE A 532 -0.40 24.53 16.00
CA ILE A 532 -0.59 25.77 15.24
C ILE A 532 -1.43 26.76 16.05
N SER A 533 -1.11 28.06 15.97
CA SER A 533 -1.94 29.10 16.59
C SER A 533 -3.17 29.39 15.74
N GLU A 534 -4.20 30.00 16.33
CA GLU A 534 -5.39 30.43 15.58
C GLU A 534 -5.04 31.44 14.47
N TYR A 535 -4.09 32.33 14.75
CA TYR A 535 -3.59 33.33 13.79
C TYR A 535 -2.89 32.66 12.60
N ASP A 536 -1.93 31.77 12.87
CA ASP A 536 -1.22 31.03 11.81
C ASP A 536 -2.19 30.16 11.00
N LEU A 537 -3.15 29.51 11.67
CA LEU A 537 -4.19 28.74 11.01
C LEU A 537 -5.01 29.61 10.06
N GLY A 538 -5.38 30.83 10.46
CA GLY A 538 -6.01 31.83 9.60
C GLY A 538 -5.16 32.11 8.35
N VAL A 539 -3.91 32.54 8.55
CA VAL A 539 -2.97 32.90 7.46
C VAL A 539 -2.83 31.77 6.42
N PHE A 540 -2.54 30.54 6.86
CA PHE A 540 -2.39 29.42 5.92
C PHE A 540 -3.73 28.97 5.32
N SER A 541 -4.85 29.12 6.02
CA SER A 541 -6.17 28.84 5.47
C SER A 541 -6.52 29.84 4.35
N ASP A 542 -6.26 31.13 4.54
CA ASP A 542 -6.51 32.16 3.53
C ASP A 542 -5.70 31.90 2.25
N ILE A 543 -4.42 31.51 2.39
CA ILE A 543 -3.59 31.07 1.27
C ILE A 543 -4.23 29.86 0.57
N PHE A 544 -4.63 28.83 1.32
CA PHE A 544 -5.34 27.67 0.77
C PHE A 544 -6.61 28.07 0.01
N PHE A 545 -7.51 28.88 0.58
CA PHE A 545 -8.74 29.27 -0.10
C PHE A 545 -8.46 30.15 -1.33
N SER A 546 -7.46 31.04 -1.29
CA SER A 546 -7.06 31.86 -2.45
C SER A 546 -6.54 31.04 -3.65
N ALA A 547 -6.04 29.82 -3.41
CA ALA A 547 -5.37 28.99 -4.41
C ALA A 547 -6.19 27.76 -4.81
N MET A 548 -6.84 27.09 -3.86
CA MET A 548 -7.56 25.83 -4.04
C MET A 548 -9.08 25.97 -4.01
N ALA A 549 -9.67 26.99 -3.39
CA ALA A 549 -11.14 27.11 -3.33
C ALA A 549 -11.81 27.12 -4.70
N PRO A 550 -11.30 27.87 -5.72
CA PRO A 550 -11.92 27.88 -7.04
C PRO A 550 -11.94 26.50 -7.72
N ILE A 551 -10.99 25.62 -7.39
CA ILE A 551 -10.82 24.30 -8.02
C ILE A 551 -11.55 23.20 -7.23
N ALA A 552 -11.40 23.23 -5.91
CA ALA A 552 -11.75 22.12 -5.04
C ALA A 552 -13.06 22.35 -4.26
N ASP A 553 -13.43 23.60 -3.97
CA ASP A 553 -14.78 24.03 -3.53
C ASP A 553 -15.51 23.12 -2.50
N TYR A 554 -14.77 22.50 -1.58
CA TYR A 554 -15.31 21.56 -0.58
C TYR A 554 -16.05 22.25 0.57
N MET A 555 -15.76 23.52 0.83
CA MET A 555 -16.27 24.30 1.98
C MET A 555 -16.32 25.79 1.63
N ASP A 556 -17.29 26.51 2.19
CA ASP A 556 -17.30 27.97 2.15
C ASP A 556 -16.21 28.56 3.10
N PRO A 557 -15.41 29.56 2.67
CA PRO A 557 -14.35 30.14 3.49
C PRO A 557 -14.86 30.80 4.78
N ARG A 558 -16.05 31.44 4.76
CA ARG A 558 -16.61 32.14 5.92
C ARG A 558 -17.12 31.14 6.95
N THR A 559 -17.82 30.10 6.49
CA THR A 559 -18.25 28.99 7.34
C THR A 559 -17.05 28.27 7.94
N TYR A 560 -16.01 27.99 7.15
CA TYR A 560 -14.77 27.40 7.65
C TYR A 560 -14.12 28.28 8.72
N ALA A 561 -13.95 29.58 8.48
CA ALA A 561 -13.33 30.50 9.43
C ALA A 561 -14.13 30.63 10.73
N GLN A 562 -15.47 30.56 10.66
CA GLN A 562 -16.31 30.49 11.87
C GLN A 562 -16.09 29.18 12.63
N ARG A 563 -16.12 28.03 11.94
CA ARG A 563 -15.85 26.71 12.55
C ARG A 563 -14.45 26.63 13.17
N CYS A 564 -13.45 27.34 12.62
CA CYS A 564 -12.13 27.49 13.25
C CYS A 564 -12.20 28.29 14.55
N ARG A 565 -12.84 29.46 14.58
CA ARG A 565 -13.07 30.22 15.83
C ARG A 565 -13.80 29.39 16.88
N ASP A 566 -14.86 28.69 16.47
CA ASP A 566 -15.64 27.82 17.36
C ASP A 566 -14.78 26.65 17.91
N TYR A 567 -13.82 26.14 17.14
CA TYR A 567 -12.86 25.12 17.56
C TYR A 567 -11.83 25.63 18.58
N TYR A 568 -11.40 26.90 18.50
CA TYR A 568 -10.44 27.50 19.45
C TYR A 568 -11.08 28.12 20.69
N HIS A 569 -12.31 28.63 20.58
CA HIS A 569 -12.99 29.37 21.66
C HIS A 569 -14.21 28.66 22.26
N GLY A 570 -14.75 27.62 21.61
CA GLY A 570 -15.93 26.91 22.08
C GLY A 570 -15.68 26.05 23.32
N SER A 571 -16.50 26.22 24.35
CA SER A 571 -16.44 25.42 25.59
C SER A 571 -16.98 23.99 25.45
N GLY A 572 -17.37 23.54 24.24
CA GLY A 572 -17.78 22.16 24.02
C GLY A 572 -18.16 21.81 22.58
N SER A 573 -17.21 21.28 21.81
CA SER A 573 -17.44 20.11 20.93
C SER A 573 -16.11 19.62 20.37
N THR A 574 -15.73 18.38 20.70
CA THR A 574 -14.57 17.72 20.07
C THR A 574 -14.96 17.21 18.69
N ALA A 575 -15.08 18.12 17.72
CA ALA A 575 -15.16 17.78 16.30
C ALA A 575 -13.79 17.30 15.80
N ILE A 576 -13.36 16.11 16.26
CA ILE A 576 -12.04 15.53 15.98
C ILE A 576 -11.80 15.47 14.46
N ALA A 577 -12.83 15.08 13.69
CA ALA A 577 -12.79 15.07 12.23
C ALA A 577 -12.53 16.46 11.62
N PHE A 578 -13.18 17.52 12.12
CA PHE A 578 -12.92 18.89 11.69
C PHE A 578 -11.49 19.35 12.03
N GLY A 579 -10.94 18.89 13.15
CA GLY A 579 -9.51 19.09 13.46
C GLY A 579 -8.60 18.56 12.34
N ALA A 580 -8.90 17.38 11.79
CA ALA A 580 -8.17 16.83 10.64
C ALA A 580 -8.39 17.63 9.34
N VAL A 581 -9.60 18.19 9.14
CA VAL A 581 -9.89 19.12 8.03
C VAL A 581 -9.02 20.37 8.14
N ALA A 582 -9.07 21.07 9.28
CA ALA A 582 -8.33 22.31 9.51
C ALA A 582 -6.80 22.11 9.40
N ALA A 583 -6.27 21.01 9.95
CA ALA A 583 -4.87 20.67 9.80
C ALA A 583 -4.47 20.33 8.35
N GLY A 584 -5.34 19.67 7.59
CA GLY A 584 -5.14 19.40 6.17
C GLY A 584 -5.16 20.67 5.31
N VAL A 585 -6.08 21.59 5.60
CA VAL A 585 -6.16 22.93 4.98
C VAL A 585 -4.89 23.74 5.27
N ALA A 586 -4.47 23.82 6.55
CA ALA A 586 -3.25 24.52 6.94
C ALA A 586 -1.98 23.92 6.30
N ALA A 587 -1.88 22.59 6.23
CA ALA A 587 -0.76 21.92 5.58
C ALA A 587 -0.69 22.19 4.06
N LEU A 588 -1.84 22.25 3.38
CA LEU A 588 -1.92 22.64 1.97
C LEU A 588 -1.64 24.13 1.77
N GLY A 589 -2.09 24.99 2.68
CA GLY A 589 -1.74 26.41 2.72
C GLY A 589 -0.23 26.62 2.85
N SER A 590 0.41 25.95 3.80
CA SER A 590 1.87 25.93 3.98
C SER A 590 2.63 25.32 2.79
N PHE A 591 2.01 24.42 2.02
CA PHE A 591 2.59 23.90 0.78
C PHE A 591 2.55 24.94 -0.36
N LEU A 592 1.46 25.70 -0.46
CA LEU A 592 1.21 26.70 -1.50
C LEU A 592 1.79 28.10 -1.16
N SER A 593 2.19 28.30 0.09
CA SER A 593 2.87 29.50 0.58
C SER A 593 4.37 29.47 0.25
N SER A 594 4.91 30.64 -0.10
CA SER A 594 6.36 30.88 -0.16
C SER A 594 7.01 30.65 1.21
N ASP A 595 6.37 31.13 2.28
CA ASP A 595 6.79 30.92 3.66
C ASP A 595 6.23 29.61 4.20
N ARG A 596 7.12 28.67 4.53
CA ARG A 596 6.75 27.34 5.04
C ARG A 596 6.45 27.37 6.53
N TYR A 597 5.33 26.77 6.94
CA TYR A 597 5.07 26.53 8.35
C TYR A 597 6.08 25.53 8.96
N PRO A 598 6.80 25.88 10.05
CA PRO A 598 7.85 25.01 10.61
C PRO A 598 7.37 23.60 10.98
N GLN A 599 6.12 23.48 11.44
CA GLN A 599 5.51 22.21 11.87
C GLN A 599 4.51 21.64 10.85
N GLU A 600 4.61 22.00 9.56
CA GLU A 600 3.75 21.46 8.49
C GLU A 600 3.65 19.93 8.52
N SER A 601 4.76 19.24 8.78
CA SER A 601 4.79 17.77 8.88
C SER A 601 4.00 17.22 10.07
N ASP A 602 3.88 17.97 11.16
CA ASP A 602 3.16 17.56 12.36
C ASP A 602 1.65 17.73 12.17
N LEU A 603 1.22 18.77 11.45
CA LEU A 603 -0.17 18.96 11.04
C LEU A 603 -0.68 17.82 10.15
N VAL A 604 0.13 17.41 9.17
CA VAL A 604 -0.20 16.27 8.28
C VAL A 604 -0.30 14.96 9.07
N GLN A 605 0.62 14.74 10.02
CA GLN A 605 0.62 13.57 10.89
C GLN A 605 -0.57 13.59 11.88
N TYR A 606 -0.96 14.75 12.40
CA TYR A 606 -2.13 14.91 13.24
C TYR A 606 -3.42 14.58 12.48
N ALA A 607 -3.59 15.14 11.28
CA ALA A 607 -4.71 14.81 10.40
C ALA A 607 -4.75 13.31 10.09
N LYS A 608 -3.61 12.69 9.78
CA LYS A 608 -3.50 11.24 9.60
C LYS A 608 -3.89 10.45 10.84
N ALA A 609 -3.36 10.80 12.02
CA ALA A 609 -3.61 10.05 13.24
C ALA A 609 -5.11 9.99 13.58
N ILE A 610 -5.84 11.05 13.25
CA ILE A 610 -7.31 11.09 13.32
C ILE A 610 -7.95 10.19 12.26
N LEU A 611 -7.51 10.26 11.01
CA LEU A 611 -8.10 9.48 9.90
C LEU A 611 -7.80 7.97 9.99
N ASP A 612 -6.69 7.59 10.62
CA ASP A 612 -6.28 6.20 10.89
C ASP A 612 -6.88 5.64 12.22
N ASP A 613 -7.49 6.47 13.06
CA ASP A 613 -8.05 6.03 14.36
C ASP A 613 -9.38 5.25 14.18
N PRO A 614 -9.47 3.98 14.63
CA PRO A 614 -10.73 3.23 14.59
C PRO A 614 -11.83 3.76 15.52
N ALA A 615 -11.57 4.77 16.36
CA ALA A 615 -12.61 5.41 17.18
C ALA A 615 -13.25 6.63 16.49
N SER A 616 -12.49 7.49 15.81
CA SER A 616 -13.04 8.58 14.97
C SER A 616 -13.95 8.03 13.87
N MET A 617 -13.49 6.99 13.17
CA MET A 617 -14.17 6.33 12.05
C MET A 617 -15.46 5.56 12.45
N ARG A 618 -15.88 5.58 13.73
CA ARG A 618 -17.17 5.01 14.18
C ARG A 618 -18.37 5.86 13.80
N VAL A 619 -18.18 7.17 13.68
CA VAL A 619 -19.22 8.13 13.27
C VAL A 619 -18.73 8.79 12.01
N LEU A 620 -18.95 8.11 10.87
CA LEU A 620 -18.64 8.65 9.56
C LEU A 620 -19.50 9.88 9.29
N GLY A 621 -18.90 10.89 8.65
CA GLY A 621 -19.55 12.16 8.38
C GLY A 621 -18.74 12.98 7.39
N ILE A 622 -19.32 14.10 6.94
CA ILE A 622 -18.79 14.91 5.84
C ILE A 622 -17.36 15.38 6.09
N ASP A 623 -17.03 15.80 7.32
CA ASP A 623 -15.66 16.22 7.69
C ASP A 623 -14.61 15.11 7.46
N HIS A 624 -14.97 13.82 7.61
CA HIS A 624 -14.04 12.73 7.31
C HIS A 624 -13.76 12.62 5.80
N ILE A 625 -14.77 12.84 4.96
CA ILE A 625 -14.62 12.85 3.49
C ILE A 625 -13.72 14.02 3.07
N ILE A 626 -13.99 15.22 3.60
CA ILE A 626 -13.19 16.42 3.34
C ILE A 626 -11.74 16.22 3.84
N ALA A 627 -11.52 15.67 5.04
CA ALA A 627 -10.18 15.42 5.56
C ALA A 627 -9.41 14.39 4.73
N TRP A 628 -10.05 13.32 4.25
CA TRP A 628 -9.45 12.37 3.31
C TRP A 628 -9.20 12.99 1.93
N ALA A 629 -10.02 13.95 1.47
CA ALA A 629 -9.77 14.71 0.25
C ALA A 629 -8.56 15.66 0.39
N MET A 630 -8.46 16.41 1.50
CA MET A 630 -7.27 17.23 1.81
C MET A 630 -6.00 16.35 1.89
N ARG A 631 -6.10 15.19 2.55
CA ARG A 631 -5.02 14.19 2.57
C ARG A 631 -4.67 13.70 1.16
N THR A 632 -5.65 13.47 0.30
CA THR A 632 -5.42 13.06 -1.09
C THR A 632 -4.65 14.13 -1.88
N PHE A 633 -5.04 15.41 -1.78
CA PHE A 633 -4.32 16.51 -2.42
C PHE A 633 -2.89 16.68 -1.87
N TYR A 634 -2.72 16.63 -0.54
CA TYR A 634 -1.38 16.76 0.06
C TYR A 634 -0.47 15.59 -0.34
N LEU A 635 -0.99 14.36 -0.36
CA LEU A 635 -0.23 13.20 -0.83
C LEU A 635 0.07 13.26 -2.33
N ARG A 636 -0.84 13.81 -3.15
CA ARG A 636 -0.59 14.08 -4.57
C ARG A 636 0.60 15.05 -4.73
N ALA A 637 0.64 16.12 -3.94
CA ALA A 637 1.70 17.11 -3.96
C ALA A 637 3.07 16.64 -3.42
N THR A 638 3.12 15.62 -2.55
CA THR A 638 4.34 15.31 -1.75
C THR A 638 4.88 13.88 -1.81
N THR A 639 4.07 12.85 -2.10
CA THR A 639 4.52 11.44 -2.09
C THR A 639 4.44 10.81 -3.50
N ARG A 640 4.14 9.51 -3.59
CA ARG A 640 4.13 8.68 -4.80
C ARG A 640 2.69 8.36 -5.23
N PRO A 641 2.43 8.12 -6.53
CA PRO A 641 1.08 7.92 -7.08
C PRO A 641 0.22 6.92 -6.32
N ASN A 642 0.78 5.77 -5.93
CA ASN A 642 0.02 4.73 -5.22
C ASN A 642 -0.59 5.20 -3.88
N ASN A 643 0.08 6.11 -3.15
CA ASN A 643 -0.41 6.58 -1.85
C ASN A 643 -1.59 7.54 -2.02
N ALA A 644 -1.50 8.46 -2.98
CA ALA A 644 -2.60 9.36 -3.34
C ALA A 644 -3.79 8.58 -3.94
N TRP A 645 -3.53 7.55 -4.76
CA TRP A 645 -4.58 6.71 -5.34
C TRP A 645 -5.31 5.86 -4.29
N ILE A 646 -4.62 5.28 -3.31
CA ILE A 646 -5.27 4.59 -2.19
C ILE A 646 -6.12 5.57 -1.36
N ALA A 647 -5.59 6.78 -1.09
CA ALA A 647 -6.35 7.80 -0.37
C ALA A 647 -7.63 8.23 -1.13
N SER A 648 -7.58 8.41 -2.45
CA SER A 648 -8.77 8.75 -3.24
C SER A 648 -9.77 7.59 -3.33
N CYS A 649 -9.32 6.33 -3.33
CA CYS A 649 -10.22 5.17 -3.17
C CYS A 649 -10.95 5.21 -1.82
N THR A 650 -10.25 5.57 -0.74
CA THR A 650 -10.87 5.75 0.58
C THR A 650 -11.92 6.86 0.56
N VAL A 651 -11.65 8.02 -0.06
CA VAL A 651 -12.64 9.08 -0.24
C VAL A 651 -13.91 8.54 -0.91
N MET A 652 -13.78 7.78 -1.99
CA MET A 652 -14.94 7.24 -2.72
C MET A 652 -15.76 6.24 -1.90
N HIS A 653 -15.12 5.33 -1.16
CA HIS A 653 -15.84 4.43 -0.25
C HIS A 653 -16.49 5.16 0.94
N LEU A 654 -15.97 6.34 1.34
CA LEU A 654 -16.63 7.18 2.33
C LEU A 654 -17.83 7.94 1.74
N CYS A 655 -17.75 8.43 0.50
CA CYS A 655 -18.91 8.93 -0.25
C CYS A 655 -20.00 7.85 -0.44
N GLU A 656 -19.59 6.59 -0.63
CA GLU A 656 -20.50 5.45 -0.67
C GLU A 656 -21.17 5.20 0.70
N ALA A 657 -20.36 5.05 1.76
CA ALA A 657 -20.83 4.74 3.10
C ALA A 657 -21.68 5.84 3.76
N VAL A 658 -21.46 7.11 3.41
CA VAL A 658 -22.26 8.26 3.87
C VAL A 658 -23.47 8.51 2.96
N GLY A 659 -23.53 7.91 1.77
CA GLY A 659 -24.67 8.03 0.85
C GLY A 659 -24.67 9.30 -0.01
N LEU A 660 -23.53 9.98 -0.19
CA LEU A 660 -23.42 11.18 -1.04
C LEU A 660 -23.62 10.93 -2.54
N HIS A 661 -23.68 9.68 -2.98
CA HIS A 661 -24.00 9.29 -4.35
C HIS A 661 -25.52 9.24 -4.62
N GLU A 662 -26.35 9.35 -3.57
CA GLU A 662 -27.82 9.32 -3.64
C GLU A 662 -28.42 10.71 -3.33
N GLU A 663 -29.12 11.29 -4.30
CA GLU A 663 -29.73 12.63 -4.17
C GLU A 663 -30.76 12.71 -3.03
N GLU A 664 -31.49 11.62 -2.77
CA GLU A 664 -32.45 11.57 -1.67
C GLU A 664 -31.76 11.70 -0.30
N ASN A 665 -30.58 11.09 -0.13
CA ASN A 665 -29.79 11.20 1.09
C ASN A 665 -29.14 12.58 1.23
N ILE A 666 -28.68 13.18 0.12
CA ILE A 666 -28.22 14.58 0.11
C ILE A 666 -29.33 15.52 0.61
N LYS A 667 -30.55 15.41 0.09
CA LYS A 667 -31.70 16.22 0.51
C LYS A 667 -32.03 16.00 1.99
N LYS A 668 -32.04 14.74 2.46
CA LYS A 668 -32.23 14.40 3.88
C LYS A 668 -31.17 15.06 4.76
N MET A 669 -29.88 14.92 4.43
CA MET A 669 -28.77 15.51 5.18
C MET A 669 -28.85 17.04 5.22
N ALA A 670 -29.11 17.70 4.08
CA ALA A 670 -29.26 19.15 4.01
C ALA A 670 -30.48 19.68 4.80
N SER A 671 -31.51 18.85 5.01
CA SER A 671 -32.71 19.20 5.81
C SER A 671 -32.54 19.05 7.32
N VAL A 672 -31.42 18.49 7.81
CA VAL A 672 -31.18 18.31 9.25
C VAL A 672 -30.98 19.67 9.92
N ALA A 673 -31.63 19.88 11.06
CA ALA A 673 -31.47 21.10 11.86
C ALA A 673 -29.99 21.33 12.21
N GLY A 674 -29.48 22.51 11.84
CA GLY A 674 -28.06 22.86 12.01
C GLY A 674 -27.14 22.50 10.83
N ALA A 675 -27.59 21.75 9.82
CA ALA A 675 -26.76 21.40 8.66
C ALA A 675 -26.21 22.63 7.93
N ALA A 676 -27.05 23.65 7.72
CA ALA A 676 -26.65 24.93 7.11
C ALA A 676 -25.59 25.70 7.93
N VAL A 677 -25.60 25.57 9.27
CA VAL A 677 -24.61 26.24 10.15
C VAL A 677 -23.21 25.64 9.94
N VAL A 678 -23.13 24.35 9.65
CA VAL A 678 -21.88 23.64 9.37
C VAL A 678 -21.46 23.74 7.88
N GLY A 679 -22.33 24.32 7.04
CA GLY A 679 -22.11 24.49 5.60
C GLY A 679 -22.50 23.26 4.77
N HIS A 680 -23.43 22.45 5.23
CA HIS A 680 -23.91 21.24 4.54
C HIS A 680 -25.24 21.48 3.81
N ASP A 681 -25.29 22.47 2.92
CA ASP A 681 -26.39 22.63 1.98
C ASP A 681 -26.34 21.57 0.86
N ALA A 682 -27.46 21.38 0.15
CA ALA A 682 -27.58 20.31 -0.84
C ALA A 682 -26.57 20.44 -2.00
N ASP A 683 -26.30 21.65 -2.47
CA ASP A 683 -25.35 21.87 -3.56
C ASP A 683 -23.91 21.63 -3.10
N ARG A 684 -23.54 22.07 -1.88
CA ARG A 684 -22.23 21.73 -1.29
C ARG A 684 -22.01 20.23 -1.15
N LEU A 685 -23.03 19.48 -0.72
CA LEU A 685 -22.93 18.02 -0.61
C LEU A 685 -22.73 17.35 -1.99
N ARG A 686 -23.37 17.86 -3.04
CA ARG A 686 -23.11 17.43 -4.44
C ARG A 686 -21.70 17.79 -4.90
N ARG A 687 -21.17 18.99 -4.57
CA ARG A 687 -19.78 19.39 -4.85
C ARG A 687 -18.78 18.43 -4.22
N ILE A 688 -18.95 18.13 -2.93
CA ILE A 688 -18.07 17.20 -2.21
C ILE A 688 -18.06 15.83 -2.91
N PHE A 689 -19.20 15.33 -3.38
CA PHE A 689 -19.28 14.09 -4.17
C PHE A 689 -18.58 14.21 -5.54
N TRP A 690 -19.03 15.13 -6.39
CA TRP A 690 -18.59 15.21 -7.78
C TRP A 690 -17.13 15.63 -7.93
N ILE A 691 -16.61 16.51 -7.08
CA ILE A 691 -15.20 16.91 -7.09
C ILE A 691 -14.31 15.76 -6.59
N SER A 692 -14.77 14.99 -5.59
CA SER A 692 -14.09 13.75 -5.18
C SER A 692 -14.07 12.71 -6.29
N TRP A 693 -15.19 12.52 -6.98
CA TRP A 693 -15.32 11.60 -8.11
C TRP A 693 -14.43 12.02 -9.29
N ALA A 694 -14.42 13.31 -9.63
CA ALA A 694 -13.60 13.86 -10.70
C ALA A 694 -12.11 13.69 -10.40
N GLY A 695 -11.67 14.07 -9.19
CA GLY A 695 -10.28 13.89 -8.76
C GLY A 695 -9.85 12.42 -8.71
N HIS A 696 -10.71 11.52 -8.22
CA HIS A 696 -10.42 10.09 -8.19
C HIS A 696 -10.32 9.47 -9.60
N ASN A 697 -11.23 9.82 -10.52
CA ASN A 697 -11.23 9.28 -11.87
C ASN A 697 -10.10 9.84 -12.73
N MET A 698 -9.81 11.14 -12.64
CA MET A 698 -8.64 11.75 -13.28
C MET A 698 -7.35 11.04 -12.84
N LEU A 699 -7.16 10.88 -11.53
CA LEU A 699 -6.01 10.20 -10.96
C LEU A 699 -5.93 8.72 -11.39
N SER A 700 -7.04 7.99 -11.38
CA SER A 700 -7.06 6.58 -11.81
C SER A 700 -6.74 6.43 -13.30
N TYR A 701 -7.25 7.34 -14.15
CA TYR A 701 -7.02 7.33 -15.58
C TYR A 701 -5.58 7.71 -15.97
N GLU A 702 -4.96 8.65 -15.26
CA GLU A 702 -3.57 9.09 -15.44
C GLU A 702 -2.54 7.95 -15.20
N PHE A 703 -2.78 7.12 -14.18
CA PHE A 703 -1.89 5.98 -13.82
C PHE A 703 -2.36 4.62 -14.31
N ASP A 704 -3.38 4.58 -15.17
CA ASP A 704 -3.91 3.35 -15.76
C ASP A 704 -4.30 2.33 -14.67
N ARG A 705 -5.13 2.81 -13.73
CA ARG A 705 -5.70 2.09 -12.59
C ARG A 705 -7.21 1.94 -12.75
N SER A 706 -7.76 0.92 -12.11
CA SER A 706 -9.21 0.78 -11.94
C SER A 706 -9.75 1.90 -11.04
N SER A 707 -10.74 2.64 -11.51
CA SER A 707 -11.57 3.51 -10.67
C SER A 707 -12.53 2.70 -9.79
N VAL A 708 -12.93 3.27 -8.65
CA VAL A 708 -14.06 2.81 -7.84
C VAL A 708 -15.36 3.02 -8.63
N ARG A 709 -16.24 2.02 -8.60
CA ARG A 709 -17.55 2.01 -9.27
C ARG A 709 -18.66 1.93 -8.23
N PHE A 710 -19.62 2.85 -8.30
CA PHE A 710 -20.87 2.80 -7.53
C PHE A 710 -21.90 1.93 -8.26
N ARG A 711 -22.79 1.26 -7.52
CA ARG A 711 -23.87 0.44 -8.10
C ARG A 711 -24.87 1.28 -8.89
N ALA A 712 -25.20 2.45 -8.37
CA ALA A 712 -26.01 3.49 -8.99
C ALA A 712 -25.50 4.85 -8.49
N VAL A 713 -25.77 5.91 -9.23
CA VAL A 713 -25.57 7.30 -8.79
C VAL A 713 -26.83 8.05 -9.18
N SER A 714 -27.47 8.72 -8.23
CA SER A 714 -28.64 9.58 -8.47
C SER A 714 -28.40 11.04 -8.07
N CYS A 715 -27.26 11.34 -7.44
CA CYS A 715 -26.76 12.69 -7.15
C CYS A 715 -26.92 13.61 -8.37
N GLN A 716 -27.60 14.74 -8.21
CA GLN A 716 -27.75 15.74 -9.28
C GLN A 716 -26.43 16.47 -9.57
N ASP A 717 -26.37 17.15 -10.70
CA ASP A 717 -25.25 18.02 -11.07
C ASP A 717 -25.07 19.20 -10.09
N ILE A 718 -23.87 19.76 -10.09
CA ILE A 718 -23.51 20.95 -9.30
C ILE A 718 -23.88 22.23 -10.04
N ILE A 719 -24.34 23.23 -9.28
CA ILE A 719 -24.76 24.51 -9.84
C ILE A 719 -23.52 25.36 -10.18
N PRO A 720 -23.36 25.94 -11.38
CA PRO A 720 -22.26 26.88 -11.65
C PRO A 720 -22.30 28.08 -10.70
N THR A 721 -21.16 28.46 -10.12
CA THR A 721 -21.08 29.53 -9.11
C THR A 721 -19.93 30.49 -9.41
N SER A 722 -20.22 31.79 -9.45
CA SER A 722 -19.25 32.84 -9.74
C SER A 722 -18.03 32.77 -8.82
N GLY A 723 -16.83 32.66 -9.41
CA GLY A 723 -15.56 32.52 -8.69
C GLY A 723 -15.13 31.08 -8.40
N SER A 724 -16.00 30.09 -8.65
CA SER A 724 -15.67 28.67 -8.68
C SER A 724 -15.53 28.20 -10.13
N VAL A 725 -14.63 27.26 -10.38
CA VAL A 725 -14.44 26.53 -11.65
C VAL A 725 -14.52 25.01 -11.44
N ALA A 726 -15.06 24.59 -10.29
CA ALA A 726 -15.21 23.19 -9.93
C ALA A 726 -16.19 22.43 -10.85
N ASP A 727 -17.19 23.13 -11.41
CA ASP A 727 -18.09 22.61 -12.46
C ASP A 727 -17.32 22.25 -13.74
N GLN A 728 -16.44 23.13 -14.20
CA GLN A 728 -15.56 22.87 -15.35
C GLN A 728 -14.58 21.72 -15.07
N PHE A 729 -14.03 21.65 -13.85
CA PHE A 729 -13.19 20.52 -13.43
C PHE A 729 -13.93 19.18 -13.49
N VAL A 730 -15.18 19.14 -13.03
CA VAL A 730 -16.03 17.95 -13.11
C VAL A 730 -16.35 17.60 -14.56
N GLN A 731 -16.74 18.57 -15.40
CA GLN A 731 -17.01 18.35 -16.83
C GLN A 731 -15.81 17.75 -17.58
N ILE A 732 -14.59 18.25 -17.34
CA ILE A 732 -13.35 17.68 -17.91
C ILE A 732 -13.20 16.20 -17.50
N ALA A 733 -13.45 15.87 -16.23
CA ALA A 733 -13.35 14.49 -15.74
C ALA A 733 -14.48 13.57 -16.24
N GLN A 734 -15.67 14.10 -16.54
CA GLN A 734 -16.79 13.33 -17.09
C GLN A 734 -16.47 12.76 -18.48
N ILE A 735 -15.64 13.44 -19.28
CA ILE A 735 -15.25 12.96 -20.63
C ILE A 735 -14.40 11.68 -20.57
N ILE A 736 -13.79 11.34 -19.42
CA ILE A 736 -13.11 10.07 -19.20
C ILE A 736 -14.12 8.91 -19.38
N PRO A 737 -13.74 7.77 -20.01
CA PRO A 737 -14.54 6.53 -19.99
C PRO A 737 -14.50 5.88 -18.59
N ALA A 738 -15.06 6.58 -17.62
CA ALA A 738 -15.05 6.27 -16.20
C ALA A 738 -16.37 5.62 -15.75
N PRO A 739 -16.36 4.74 -14.72
CA PRO A 739 -17.58 4.23 -14.13
C PRO A 739 -18.42 5.39 -13.55
N ASN A 740 -19.73 5.32 -13.78
CA ASN A 740 -20.70 6.31 -13.32
C ASN A 740 -20.51 7.73 -13.89
N SER A 741 -19.78 7.89 -15.00
CA SER A 741 -19.81 9.15 -15.75
C SER A 741 -21.19 9.34 -16.42
N PRO A 742 -21.81 10.53 -16.34
CA PRO A 742 -23.03 10.87 -17.08
C PRO A 742 -22.76 11.24 -18.55
N PHE A 743 -21.49 11.39 -18.95
CA PHE A 743 -21.13 11.76 -20.32
C PHE A 743 -21.28 10.57 -21.28
N HIS A 744 -22.12 10.76 -22.31
CA HIS A 744 -22.32 9.83 -23.41
C HIS A 744 -21.94 10.51 -24.73
N LEU A 745 -21.30 9.77 -25.63
CA LEU A 745 -21.07 10.20 -27.00
C LEU A 745 -22.38 10.13 -27.79
N GLU A 746 -22.60 11.10 -28.68
CA GLU A 746 -23.80 11.18 -29.55
C GLU A 746 -23.95 9.96 -30.47
N CYS A 747 -22.81 9.36 -30.87
CA CYS A 747 -22.77 8.11 -31.61
C CYS A 747 -21.92 7.08 -30.86
N GLN A 748 -22.47 5.87 -30.65
CA GLN A 748 -21.71 4.75 -30.11
C GLN A 748 -20.85 4.13 -31.22
N SER A 749 -19.59 4.53 -31.33
CA SER A 749 -18.66 3.83 -32.23
C SER A 749 -18.42 2.38 -31.74
N PRO A 750 -18.39 1.38 -32.64
CA PRO A 750 -18.02 0.01 -32.31
C PRO A 750 -16.51 -0.16 -32.04
N ASN A 751 -15.68 0.87 -32.24
CA ASN A 751 -14.23 0.79 -32.21
C ASN A 751 -13.64 1.62 -31.05
N PRO A 752 -12.89 1.00 -30.10
CA PRO A 752 -12.25 1.72 -28.99
C PRO A 752 -11.33 2.88 -29.41
N ARG A 753 -10.75 2.85 -30.62
CA ARG A 753 -9.93 3.95 -31.16
C ARG A 753 -10.76 5.19 -31.47
N GLU A 754 -11.89 5.00 -32.15
CA GLU A 754 -12.81 6.09 -32.51
C GLU A 754 -13.49 6.66 -31.27
N GLU A 755 -13.81 5.83 -30.27
CA GLU A 755 -14.32 6.33 -28.98
C GLU A 755 -13.34 7.30 -28.30
N LEU A 756 -12.03 6.96 -28.30
CA LEU A 756 -10.99 7.84 -27.76
C LEU A 756 -10.81 9.12 -28.59
N PHE A 757 -11.00 9.05 -29.91
CA PHE A 757 -10.94 10.20 -30.81
C PHE A 757 -12.11 11.17 -30.58
N GLU A 758 -13.34 10.68 -30.52
CA GLU A 758 -14.52 11.52 -30.29
C GLU A 758 -14.56 12.09 -28.86
N ARG A 759 -14.06 11.36 -27.85
CA ARG A 759 -13.82 11.93 -26.51
C ARG A 759 -12.76 13.03 -26.51
N LEU A 760 -11.70 12.89 -27.30
CA LEU A 760 -10.67 13.94 -27.42
C LEU A 760 -11.22 15.20 -28.12
N LYS A 761 -12.05 15.05 -29.16
CA LYS A 761 -12.77 16.17 -29.79
C LYS A 761 -13.77 16.82 -28.83
N ALA A 762 -14.50 16.02 -28.03
CA ALA A 762 -15.40 16.54 -27.00
C ALA A 762 -14.64 17.33 -25.91
N LEU A 763 -13.44 16.88 -25.54
CA LEU A 763 -12.56 17.60 -24.63
C LEU A 763 -12.11 18.94 -25.21
N ASP A 764 -11.79 18.98 -26.51
CA ASP A 764 -11.38 20.22 -27.16
C ASP A 764 -12.50 21.28 -27.18
N LYS A 765 -13.74 20.86 -27.43
CA LYS A 765 -14.94 21.72 -27.37
C LYS A 765 -15.15 22.42 -26.02
N LEU A 766 -14.62 21.89 -24.90
CA LEU A 766 -14.70 22.56 -23.60
C LEU A 766 -13.80 23.81 -23.57
N GLN A 767 -14.41 24.99 -23.46
CA GLN A 767 -13.73 26.27 -23.30
C GLN A 767 -13.37 26.50 -21.83
N VAL A 768 -12.08 26.70 -21.57
CA VAL A 768 -11.50 26.70 -20.22
C VAL A 768 -10.48 27.83 -20.11
N VAL A 769 -10.70 28.76 -19.18
CA VAL A 769 -9.85 29.97 -19.02
C VAL A 769 -8.88 29.86 -17.84
N HIS A 770 -9.25 29.11 -16.79
CA HIS A 770 -8.44 29.05 -15.57
C HIS A 770 -7.14 28.24 -15.80
N PRO A 771 -5.94 28.78 -15.55
CA PRO A 771 -4.67 28.13 -15.91
C PRO A 771 -4.50 26.69 -15.41
N PHE A 772 -4.92 26.39 -14.18
CA PHE A 772 -4.88 25.02 -13.64
C PHE A 772 -5.74 24.04 -14.45
N LEU A 773 -6.87 24.49 -14.99
CA LEU A 773 -7.77 23.66 -15.79
C LEU A 773 -7.30 23.55 -17.24
N VAL A 774 -6.65 24.57 -17.80
CA VAL A 774 -5.95 24.47 -19.11
C VAL A 774 -4.89 23.37 -19.06
N VAL A 775 -4.06 23.39 -18.00
CA VAL A 775 -3.06 22.36 -17.73
C VAL A 775 -3.70 20.97 -17.55
N THR A 776 -4.81 20.88 -16.79
CA THR A 776 -5.54 19.62 -16.56
C THR A 776 -6.20 19.06 -17.84
N LYS A 777 -6.77 19.93 -18.70
CA LYS A 777 -7.31 19.57 -20.02
C LYS A 777 -6.21 18.94 -20.88
N ALA A 778 -5.02 19.54 -20.92
CA ALA A 778 -3.89 18.97 -21.65
C ALA A 778 -3.40 17.63 -21.07
N GLU A 779 -3.32 17.48 -19.74
CA GLU A 779 -2.98 16.18 -19.14
C GLU A 779 -3.96 15.07 -19.55
N LEU A 780 -5.26 15.37 -19.64
CA LEU A 780 -6.26 14.43 -20.14
C LEU A 780 -6.11 14.15 -21.64
N ALA A 781 -5.84 15.16 -22.46
CA ALA A 781 -5.51 14.98 -23.88
C ALA A 781 -4.30 14.04 -24.07
N PHE A 782 -3.26 14.18 -23.25
CA PHE A 782 -2.12 13.26 -23.23
C PHE A 782 -2.50 11.86 -22.73
N CYS A 783 -3.46 11.73 -21.81
CA CYS A 783 -3.99 10.42 -21.38
C CYS A 783 -4.71 9.68 -22.52
N PHE A 784 -5.46 10.39 -23.37
CA PHE A 784 -6.07 9.82 -24.57
C PHE A 784 -5.00 9.48 -25.61
N TYR A 785 -4.08 10.41 -25.91
CA TYR A 785 -2.96 10.18 -26.84
C TYR A 785 -2.15 8.93 -26.47
N ARG A 786 -1.74 8.77 -25.20
CA ARG A 786 -0.98 7.59 -24.75
C ARG A 786 -1.74 6.27 -24.96
N ARG A 787 -3.06 6.27 -24.87
CA ARG A 787 -3.89 5.08 -25.12
C ARG A 787 -4.00 4.78 -26.62
N ILE A 788 -4.23 5.80 -27.44
CA ILE A 788 -4.20 5.70 -28.91
C ILE A 788 -2.85 5.14 -29.38
N TYR A 789 -1.74 5.68 -28.86
CA TYR A 789 -0.37 5.25 -29.18
C TYR A 789 -0.13 3.76 -28.89
N GLN A 790 -0.66 3.25 -27.76
CA GLN A 790 -0.54 1.82 -27.40
C GLN A 790 -1.33 0.88 -28.33
N LEU A 791 -2.34 1.37 -29.07
CA LEU A 791 -3.05 0.58 -30.08
C LEU A 791 -2.20 0.35 -31.35
N LYS A 792 -1.07 1.03 -31.51
CA LYS A 792 -0.17 0.94 -32.68
C LYS A 792 -0.87 1.21 -34.03
N MET A 793 -1.92 2.03 -34.02
CA MET A 793 -2.63 2.47 -35.22
C MET A 793 -2.23 3.91 -35.56
N GLY A 794 -2.27 4.29 -36.84
CA GLY A 794 -1.97 5.65 -37.26
C GLY A 794 -2.83 6.71 -36.56
N ILE A 795 -2.30 7.91 -36.40
CA ILE A 795 -2.98 9.06 -35.77
C ILE A 795 -3.27 10.07 -36.88
N SER A 796 -4.48 10.66 -36.90
CA SER A 796 -4.82 11.68 -37.90
C SER A 796 -4.16 13.02 -37.57
N ASP A 797 -3.87 13.81 -38.60
CA ASP A 797 -3.24 15.13 -38.45
C ASP A 797 -4.09 16.11 -37.62
N GLU A 798 -5.43 15.99 -37.71
CA GLU A 798 -6.40 16.68 -36.85
C GLU A 798 -6.09 16.47 -35.35
N ILE A 799 -5.81 15.23 -34.96
CA ILE A 799 -5.58 14.83 -33.57
C ILE A 799 -4.16 15.18 -33.13
N VAL A 800 -3.17 15.04 -34.02
CA VAL A 800 -1.81 15.54 -33.79
C VAL A 800 -1.84 17.04 -33.50
N LYS A 801 -2.58 17.82 -34.30
CA LYS A 801 -2.77 19.26 -34.11
C LYS A 801 -3.44 19.58 -32.78
N LEU A 802 -4.57 18.96 -32.46
CA LEU A 802 -5.32 19.16 -31.20
C LEU A 802 -4.43 18.91 -29.96
N VAL A 803 -3.61 17.85 -29.99
CA VAL A 803 -2.66 17.51 -28.91
C VAL A 803 -1.51 18.52 -28.80
N ILE A 804 -1.00 19.02 -29.94
CA ILE A 804 0.02 20.09 -29.97
C ILE A 804 -0.54 21.41 -29.44
N ASP A 805 -1.71 21.83 -29.91
CA ASP A 805 -2.38 23.08 -29.48
C ASP A 805 -2.68 23.04 -27.97
N SER A 806 -3.19 21.92 -27.48
CA SER A 806 -3.40 21.67 -26.04
C SER A 806 -2.09 21.76 -25.23
N GLY A 807 -1.00 21.19 -25.74
CA GLY A 807 0.30 21.22 -25.06
C GLY A 807 0.98 22.58 -25.07
N ASN A 808 0.86 23.34 -26.16
CA ASN A 808 1.35 24.71 -26.25
C ASN A 808 0.61 25.62 -25.25
N ALA A 809 -0.71 25.50 -25.13
CA ALA A 809 -1.50 26.20 -24.12
C ALA A 809 -1.10 25.79 -22.68
N ALA A 810 -0.82 24.50 -22.45
CA ALA A 810 -0.38 24.01 -21.15
C ALA A 810 0.99 24.56 -20.73
N VAL A 811 1.96 24.70 -21.64
CA VAL A 811 3.27 25.31 -21.33
C VAL A 811 3.08 26.75 -20.84
N GLN A 812 2.32 27.57 -21.57
CA GLN A 812 2.07 28.97 -21.20
C GLN A 812 1.33 29.08 -19.86
N ALA A 813 0.32 28.25 -19.64
CA ALA A 813 -0.43 28.21 -18.39
C ALA A 813 0.42 27.72 -17.20
N ALA A 814 1.32 26.76 -17.43
CA ALA A 814 2.24 26.23 -16.43
C ALA A 814 3.30 27.27 -16.02
N GLU A 815 3.91 27.97 -16.98
CA GLU A 815 4.86 29.05 -16.70
C GLU A 815 4.20 30.20 -15.93
N ARG A 816 2.97 30.58 -16.31
CA ARG A 816 2.18 31.57 -15.58
C ARG A 816 1.95 31.13 -14.13
N LEU A 817 1.46 29.91 -13.90
CA LEU A 817 1.25 29.38 -12.54
C LEU A 817 2.55 29.36 -11.72
N ALA A 818 3.67 28.98 -12.33
CA ALA A 818 4.97 29.01 -11.65
C ALA A 818 5.43 30.44 -11.30
N SER A 819 5.19 31.42 -12.18
CA SER A 819 5.47 32.85 -11.91
C SER A 819 4.60 33.43 -10.78
N GLU A 820 3.38 32.90 -10.61
CA GLU A 820 2.46 33.22 -9.51
C GLU A 820 2.79 32.43 -8.22
N GLY A 821 3.87 31.62 -8.19
CA GLY A 821 4.26 30.76 -7.06
C GLY A 821 3.40 29.49 -6.90
N ARG A 822 2.43 29.26 -7.78
CA ARG A 822 1.40 28.22 -7.69
C ARG A 822 1.89 26.88 -8.27
N LEU A 823 2.83 26.24 -7.57
CA LEU A 823 3.51 25.01 -7.98
C LEU A 823 2.66 23.74 -7.78
N PHE A 824 1.48 23.68 -8.39
CA PHE A 824 0.62 22.49 -8.41
C PHE A 824 1.26 21.30 -9.16
N TRP A 825 0.95 20.07 -8.76
CA TRP A 825 1.57 18.85 -9.31
C TRP A 825 1.48 18.73 -10.85
N ASN A 826 0.40 19.20 -11.45
CA ASN A 826 0.13 19.13 -12.88
C ASN A 826 0.93 20.15 -13.70
N VAL A 827 1.45 21.21 -13.09
CA VAL A 827 2.27 22.25 -13.75
C VAL A 827 3.53 21.63 -14.38
N ILE A 828 4.31 20.86 -13.60
CA ILE A 828 5.48 20.15 -14.14
C ILE A 828 5.10 18.84 -14.85
N GLY A 829 4.04 18.16 -14.39
CA GLY A 829 3.55 16.91 -14.97
C GLY A 829 3.18 17.06 -16.45
N SER A 830 2.31 18.03 -16.76
CA SER A 830 1.87 18.36 -18.11
C SER A 830 3.01 18.66 -19.07
N VAL A 831 3.93 19.58 -18.72
CA VAL A 831 5.03 20.01 -19.59
C VAL A 831 6.02 18.86 -19.86
N PHE A 832 6.35 18.07 -18.84
CA PHE A 832 7.18 16.87 -19.04
C PHE A 832 6.49 15.80 -19.91
N GLN A 833 5.19 15.57 -19.69
CA GLN A 833 4.42 14.64 -20.53
C GLN A 833 4.25 15.16 -21.96
N TYR A 834 4.11 16.47 -22.17
CA TYR A 834 4.05 17.08 -23.49
C TYR A 834 5.36 16.88 -24.25
N ALA A 835 6.51 17.11 -23.61
CA ALA A 835 7.81 16.80 -24.19
C ALA A 835 7.94 15.32 -24.60
N CYS A 836 7.45 14.39 -23.76
CA CYS A 836 7.40 12.97 -24.12
C CYS A 836 6.45 12.68 -25.30
N VAL A 837 5.30 13.35 -25.37
CA VAL A 837 4.30 13.20 -26.44
C VAL A 837 4.82 13.74 -27.78
N LEU A 838 5.48 14.89 -27.81
CA LEU A 838 6.10 15.44 -29.03
C LEU A 838 7.15 14.48 -29.61
N LEU A 839 8.00 13.91 -28.75
CA LEU A 839 8.98 12.88 -29.13
C LEU A 839 8.31 11.58 -29.62
N ALA A 840 7.07 11.30 -29.21
CA ALA A 840 6.32 10.12 -29.59
C ALA A 840 5.54 10.29 -30.91
N ILE A 841 5.11 11.51 -31.23
CA ILE A 841 4.43 11.87 -32.48
C ILE A 841 5.42 11.81 -33.65
N ASP A 842 6.63 12.30 -33.43
CA ASP A 842 7.78 12.22 -34.34
C ASP A 842 7.62 12.84 -35.74
N THR A 843 6.58 13.67 -35.96
CA THR A 843 6.34 14.40 -37.21
C THR A 843 7.10 15.73 -37.29
N PRO A 844 7.32 16.30 -38.50
CA PRO A 844 7.90 17.64 -38.65
C PRO A 844 7.11 18.72 -37.88
N ALA A 845 5.78 18.64 -37.91
CA ALA A 845 4.91 19.54 -37.15
C ALA A 845 5.19 19.48 -35.63
N ALA A 846 5.26 18.29 -35.03
CA ALA A 846 5.61 18.15 -33.61
C ALA A 846 7.04 18.62 -33.32
N SER A 847 7.99 18.40 -34.24
CA SER A 847 9.40 18.75 -34.04
C SER A 847 9.64 20.25 -33.79
N ALA A 848 8.84 21.12 -34.43
CA ALA A 848 8.92 22.57 -34.24
C ALA A 848 8.62 23.03 -32.80
N HIS A 849 7.81 22.27 -32.05
CA HIS A 849 7.42 22.60 -30.67
C HIS A 849 8.35 22.02 -29.60
N ILE A 850 9.27 21.12 -29.95
CA ILE A 850 10.18 20.46 -28.98
C ILE A 850 11.02 21.51 -28.23
N ALA A 851 11.60 22.48 -28.93
CA ALA A 851 12.42 23.52 -28.31
C ALA A 851 11.64 24.34 -27.26
N ALA A 852 10.40 24.72 -27.58
CA ALA A 852 9.52 25.46 -26.67
C ALA A 852 9.13 24.63 -25.44
N ALA A 853 8.73 23.36 -25.63
CA ALA A 853 8.36 22.47 -24.53
C ALA A 853 9.55 22.18 -23.57
N PHE A 854 10.76 21.98 -24.12
CA PHE A 854 11.97 21.81 -23.31
C PHE A 854 12.36 23.11 -22.59
N LYS A 855 12.22 24.27 -23.24
CA LYS A 855 12.49 25.56 -22.61
C LYS A 855 11.52 25.84 -21.45
N GLY A 856 10.23 25.55 -21.63
CA GLY A 856 9.24 25.60 -20.55
C GLY A 856 9.59 24.67 -19.38
N LEU A 857 10.02 23.43 -19.67
CA LEU A 857 10.48 22.51 -18.63
C LEU A 857 11.70 23.04 -17.87
N GLU A 858 12.65 23.66 -18.56
CA GLU A 858 13.81 24.31 -17.93
C GLU A 858 13.40 25.48 -17.04
N ASN A 859 12.47 26.32 -17.48
CA ASN A 859 11.95 27.44 -16.70
C ASN A 859 11.23 26.95 -15.41
N LEU A 860 10.43 25.88 -15.50
CA LEU A 860 9.81 25.24 -14.33
C LEU A 860 10.83 24.59 -13.38
N VAL A 861 11.92 24.05 -13.92
CA VAL A 861 13.03 23.49 -13.11
C VAL A 861 13.79 24.59 -12.39
N GLN A 862 14.01 25.74 -13.03
CA GLN A 862 14.62 26.92 -12.42
C GLN A 862 13.73 27.53 -11.33
N ALA A 863 12.41 27.55 -11.51
CA ALA A 863 11.47 28.09 -10.53
C ALA A 863 11.40 27.30 -9.21
N ALA A 864 11.78 26.01 -9.19
CA ALA A 864 11.64 25.14 -8.03
C ALA A 864 12.94 24.43 -7.55
N ASP A 865 13.96 24.32 -8.41
CA ASP A 865 15.26 23.64 -8.22
C ASP A 865 15.31 22.48 -7.20
N THR A 866 14.54 21.42 -7.43
CA THR A 866 14.63 20.20 -6.61
C THR A 866 15.37 19.07 -7.33
N GLY A 867 15.71 18.03 -6.58
CA GLY A 867 16.24 16.80 -7.18
C GLY A 867 15.23 16.12 -8.14
N LEU A 868 13.92 16.24 -7.89
CA LEU A 868 12.90 15.62 -8.74
C LEU A 868 12.67 16.39 -10.05
N THR A 869 12.71 17.73 -10.00
CA THR A 869 12.59 18.55 -11.23
C THR A 869 13.80 18.33 -12.13
N ARG A 870 15.01 18.32 -11.56
CA ARG A 870 16.25 18.00 -12.30
C ARG A 870 16.29 16.56 -12.84
N GLU A 871 15.80 15.56 -12.11
CA GLU A 871 15.65 14.20 -12.64
C GLU A 871 14.69 14.16 -13.84
N ALA A 872 13.58 14.92 -13.81
CA ALA A 872 12.63 14.97 -14.93
C ALA A 872 13.24 15.61 -16.19
N LEU A 873 13.93 16.75 -16.08
CA LEU A 873 14.63 17.40 -17.20
C LEU A 873 15.75 16.52 -17.77
N SER A 874 16.51 15.85 -16.89
CA SER A 874 17.54 14.88 -17.31
C SER A 874 16.93 13.72 -18.11
N MET A 875 15.79 13.18 -17.67
CA MET A 875 15.08 12.12 -18.38
C MET A 875 14.53 12.59 -19.74
N ALA A 876 13.95 13.80 -19.82
CA ALA A 876 13.49 14.36 -21.08
C ALA A 876 14.64 14.53 -22.09
N ARG A 877 15.79 15.07 -21.65
CA ARG A 877 17.00 15.22 -22.48
C ARG A 877 17.57 13.85 -22.91
N HIS A 878 17.51 12.84 -22.06
CA HIS A 878 17.90 11.48 -22.42
C HIS A 878 16.98 10.84 -23.47
N LEU A 879 15.65 11.02 -23.38
CA LEU A 879 14.73 10.56 -24.41
C LEU A 879 14.95 11.28 -25.75
N LEU A 880 15.23 12.58 -25.73
CA LEU A 880 15.60 13.34 -26.92
C LEU A 880 16.91 12.80 -27.55
N SER A 881 17.92 12.46 -26.75
CA SER A 881 19.17 11.88 -27.28
C SER A 881 18.98 10.50 -27.90
N LEU A 882 18.09 9.66 -27.35
CA LEU A 882 17.70 8.39 -27.95
C LEU A 882 16.93 8.57 -29.27
N SER A 883 15.98 9.51 -29.32
CA SER A 883 15.26 9.86 -30.56
C SER A 883 16.21 10.35 -31.66
N MET A 884 17.15 11.24 -31.34
CA MET A 884 18.17 11.69 -32.29
C MET A 884 19.09 10.55 -32.76
N ALA A 885 19.49 9.64 -31.87
CA ALA A 885 20.32 8.49 -32.23
C ALA A 885 19.58 7.53 -33.17
N LYS A 886 18.29 7.26 -32.93
CA LYS A 886 17.42 6.50 -33.83
C LYS A 886 17.36 7.16 -35.22
N LYS A 887 17.02 8.44 -35.30
CA LYS A 887 16.91 9.16 -36.60
C LYS A 887 18.21 9.17 -37.40
N ARG A 888 19.36 9.37 -36.74
CA ARG A 888 20.68 9.29 -37.40
C ARG A 888 20.96 7.91 -37.98
N LYS A 889 20.56 6.84 -37.27
CA LYS A 889 20.71 5.46 -37.74
C LYS A 889 19.78 5.17 -38.93
N GLU A 890 18.54 5.63 -38.88
CA GLU A 890 17.57 5.47 -39.98
C GLU A 890 18.02 6.26 -41.23
N LEU A 891 18.48 7.51 -41.06
CA LEU A 891 19.03 8.31 -42.15
C LEU A 891 20.26 7.64 -42.78
N ALA A 892 21.24 7.19 -41.99
CA ALA A 892 22.43 6.51 -42.51
C ALA A 892 22.09 5.19 -43.24
N GLN A 893 21.00 4.52 -42.88
CA GLN A 893 20.50 3.35 -43.61
C GLN A 893 19.89 3.74 -44.97
N LEU A 894 19.18 4.86 -45.06
CA LEU A 894 18.63 5.37 -46.32
C LEU A 894 19.73 5.92 -47.24
N GLU A 895 20.69 6.68 -46.70
CA GLU A 895 21.87 7.18 -47.42
C GLU A 895 22.73 6.05 -48.00
N ALA A 896 22.87 4.93 -47.27
CA ALA A 896 23.56 3.74 -47.77
C ALA A 896 22.82 3.07 -48.96
N VAL A 897 21.48 3.12 -48.97
CA VAL A 897 20.69 2.63 -50.11
C VAL A 897 20.78 3.60 -51.29
N ASP A 898 20.66 4.91 -51.06
CA ASP A 898 20.77 5.92 -52.13
C ASP A 898 22.18 5.91 -52.77
N GLY A 899 23.25 5.84 -51.98
CA GLY A 899 24.62 5.69 -52.49
C GLY A 899 24.82 4.42 -53.32
N SER A 900 24.14 3.31 -52.96
CA SER A 900 24.16 2.10 -53.79
C SER A 900 23.45 2.29 -55.14
N TYR A 901 22.36 3.07 -55.17
CA TYR A 901 21.62 3.38 -56.39
C TYR A 901 22.39 4.34 -57.31
N GLN A 902 23.03 5.38 -56.74
CA GLN A 902 23.93 6.28 -57.47
C GLN A 902 25.12 5.52 -58.09
N SER A 903 25.70 4.55 -57.37
CA SER A 903 26.77 3.70 -57.92
C SER A 903 26.31 2.85 -59.11
N PHE A 904 25.06 2.39 -59.10
CA PHE A 904 24.46 1.64 -60.20
C PHE A 904 24.17 2.54 -61.41
N GLN A 905 23.62 3.75 -61.21
CA GLN A 905 23.44 4.73 -62.29
C GLN A 905 24.77 5.15 -62.91
N ALA A 906 25.82 5.37 -62.12
CA ALA A 906 27.15 5.72 -62.62
C ALA A 906 27.78 4.59 -63.48
N GLN A 907 27.51 3.31 -63.16
CA GLN A 907 27.89 2.20 -64.06
C GLN A 907 27.06 2.22 -65.34
N GLN A 908 25.76 2.50 -65.26
CA GLN A 908 24.86 2.50 -66.42
C GLN A 908 25.15 3.65 -67.41
N GLU A 909 25.52 4.84 -66.92
CA GLU A 909 26.00 5.96 -67.75
C GLU A 909 27.41 5.73 -68.32
N SER A 910 28.22 4.87 -67.69
CA SER A 910 29.51 4.44 -68.25
C SER A 910 29.34 3.43 -69.40
N GLU A 911 28.27 2.64 -69.43
CA GLU A 911 27.98 1.67 -70.51
C GLU A 911 27.24 2.30 -71.70
N THR A 912 26.42 3.35 -71.49
CA THR A 912 25.73 4.05 -72.59
C THR A 912 26.66 4.91 -73.46
N ASN A 913 27.87 5.22 -73.00
CA ASN A 913 28.91 5.86 -73.82
C ASN A 913 29.63 4.89 -74.78
N THR A 914 29.35 3.58 -74.71
CA THR A 914 29.77 2.61 -75.74
C THR A 914 28.69 2.45 -76.80
N ALA A 915 28.98 3.01 -77.99
CA ALA A 915 28.11 3.13 -79.15
C ALA A 915 27.20 1.93 -79.45
N VAL A 916 25.90 2.21 -79.60
CA VAL A 916 24.94 1.37 -80.34
C VAL A 916 24.43 2.17 -81.55
N PRO A 917 24.34 1.58 -82.77
CA PRO A 917 23.96 2.33 -83.96
C PRO A 917 22.47 2.68 -84.01
N ASN A 918 22.14 3.72 -84.79
CA ASN A 918 20.76 4.08 -85.13
C ASN A 918 19.93 2.87 -85.58
N LEU A 919 18.78 2.66 -84.94
CA LEU A 919 17.68 1.88 -85.50
C LEU A 919 16.37 2.64 -85.28
N ASP A 920 15.92 3.30 -86.34
CA ASP A 920 14.65 4.05 -86.40
C ASP A 920 13.48 3.07 -86.58
N TRP A 921 12.53 3.08 -85.64
CA TRP A 921 11.25 2.37 -85.73
C TRP A 921 10.18 3.15 -84.98
N GLY A 922 9.37 3.91 -85.72
CA GLY A 922 8.07 4.38 -85.23
C GLY A 922 6.99 3.28 -85.30
N LEU A 923 5.82 3.57 -84.72
CA LEU A 923 4.61 2.72 -84.59
C LEU A 923 4.76 1.57 -83.58
N ASP A 924 3.76 1.21 -82.76
CA ASP A 924 2.45 1.81 -82.44
C ASP A 924 2.04 1.30 -81.02
N TRP A 925 1.39 2.12 -80.18
CA TRP A 925 1.26 1.82 -78.73
C TRP A 925 -0.04 1.12 -78.30
N ASP A 926 -0.99 0.91 -79.20
CA ASP A 926 -2.36 0.53 -78.84
C ASP A 926 -2.68 -0.98 -78.83
N GLN A 927 -1.69 -1.87 -78.97
CA GLN A 927 -1.93 -3.32 -79.19
C GLN A 927 -1.47 -4.29 -78.08
N PHE A 928 -1.32 -3.83 -76.83
CA PHE A 928 -0.98 -4.72 -75.70
C PHE A 928 -1.80 -4.56 -74.41
N LEU A 929 -2.95 -3.88 -74.48
CA LEU A 929 -3.90 -3.71 -73.36
C LEU A 929 -5.25 -4.38 -73.62
N PHE A 930 -5.30 -5.72 -73.73
CA PHE A 930 -6.48 -6.52 -73.40
C PHE A 930 -6.09 -7.93 -72.93
N GLU A 931 -6.81 -8.42 -71.90
CA GLU A 931 -6.75 -9.73 -71.23
C GLU A 931 -7.01 -10.94 -72.18
N PRO A 932 -6.79 -12.24 -71.79
CA PRO A 932 -6.82 -12.78 -70.41
C PRO A 932 -5.82 -13.90 -70.03
N TYR A 933 -5.59 -14.07 -68.72
CA TYR A 933 -4.92 -15.24 -68.14
C TYR A 933 -5.93 -16.24 -67.54
N LEU A 934 -6.60 -17.03 -68.38
CA LEU A 934 -7.37 -18.20 -67.92
C LEU A 934 -7.70 -19.20 -69.05
N SER A 935 -6.74 -20.07 -69.40
CA SER A 935 -6.95 -21.52 -69.65
C SER A 935 -5.75 -22.17 -70.36
N MET A 936 -4.99 -23.00 -69.63
CA MET A 936 -4.32 -24.15 -70.23
C MET A 936 -4.48 -25.34 -69.27
N LEU A 937 -5.55 -26.10 -69.51
CA LEU A 937 -5.91 -27.32 -68.78
C LEU A 937 -5.26 -28.55 -69.41
N GLY A 938 -5.11 -29.60 -68.60
CA GLY A 938 -5.13 -30.99 -69.07
C GLY A 938 -4.15 -31.90 -68.32
N PRO A 939 -4.50 -33.20 -68.09
CA PRO A 939 -5.81 -33.87 -68.10
C PRO A 939 -6.17 -34.40 -66.68
N ASP A 940 -7.34 -34.96 -66.32
CA ASP A 940 -8.69 -35.12 -66.91
C ASP A 940 -9.64 -35.39 -65.70
N VAL A 941 -10.74 -34.64 -65.50
CA VAL A 941 -12.15 -34.99 -65.81
C VAL A 941 -12.88 -35.89 -64.77
N GLN A 942 -14.13 -35.49 -64.46
CA GLN A 942 -15.19 -36.15 -63.66
C GLN A 942 -15.00 -36.15 -62.11
N LEU A 943 -16.00 -35.75 -61.31
CA LEU A 943 -17.38 -35.28 -61.62
C LEU A 943 -17.86 -34.29 -60.54
#